data_AF-A0A9J5Z063-F1
#
_entry.id   AF-A0A9J5Z063-F1
#
_cell.length_a   1.000
_cell.length_b   1.000
_cell.length_c   1.000
_cell.angle_alpha   90.00
_cell.angle_beta   90.00
_cell.angle_gamma   90.00
#
_symmetry.space_group_name_H-M   'P 1'
#
loop_
_entity.id
_entity.type
_entity.pdbx_description
1 polymer ?
#
loop_
_entity_poly.entity_id
_entity_poly.type
_entity_poly.pdbx_seq_one_letter_code
_entity_poly.pdbx_strand_id
1 'polypeptide(L)'
;MASAQEKTTVSAPSRNASAASETEWTAGGTVAEVSDLSSTRSASSAAPSALTAVIDSIDRPAAPNQQPAVKGLPILLRAQTHHPLDPLTAAEISVAVATVRAAGSTPEVRDSMRFVEVVLVEPDKSVVALADAYFFPPFQPSLLPRTKGGPVIPSKLPPRKAKLIVYNKKSNETSIWIVELSQVHAVTRGGHHRGKVISSKVVPDIQPPMDAVEYAECEAVVKDFPPFRYFSEADAPNRRLGKPLIFCRTESDCPMENGYARPVEGIHIVVDMQNMVVIEFEDRKVVPLPPADPLRNYTAGETRGGVDRSDVKPLLIVQPEGPSFRVNGHFVEWQKWNFRIGFTPREGLVIYSVAYIDGSRGRRPVAHRLSFIEMVVPYGDPNEPHYRKNAFDAGEDGLGKNAHSLKKGCDCLGYIKYFDAHFTNFTGGVETIENCVCLHEEDHGILWKHQDWRTGLAEVRRSRRLTVSFICTVANYEYGFYWHFYQDGKIEAEVKLTGILSLGALLPGEVRKYGTTIAPGLYAPVHQHFFVARMDMAVDCKSGESHNQVVEVNARVEPPGENNVHNNAFYAEERLLRTELEAMRDCNPLTARHWIIRNTRTVNRTGQLTGYKLVPGSNCLPLAGSEAKFLRRAAFLKHNLWVTPYSREEIFPGGEFPNQNPRVGEGLATWVQQNRSLEETQIVLWYIFGLIHVPRLEDWPVMPVEHIGFMLQPHGFFNCSPAVDVPPSMSDSDIKENGTVAKSCHNDGVMSKL
;
A
#
# COMPACT_ATOMS: atom_id res chain seq x y z
N MET A 1 42.19 -35.15 36.55
CA MET A 1 43.16 -35.94 37.34
C MET A 1 42.94 -35.63 38.81
N ALA A 2 43.46 -36.46 39.73
CA ALA A 2 43.42 -36.22 41.20
C ALA A 2 44.26 -34.98 41.60
N SER A 3 44.24 -34.44 42.82
CA SER A 3 43.80 -34.91 44.17
C SER A 3 43.12 -33.75 44.94
N ALA A 4 42.20 -33.92 45.91
CA ALA A 4 42.26 -34.63 47.21
C ALA A 4 43.35 -34.08 48.16
N GLN A 5 43.16 -33.89 49.48
CA GLN A 5 42.04 -34.13 50.43
C GLN A 5 42.27 -33.20 51.70
N GLU A 6 41.56 -33.12 52.85
CA GLU A 6 40.51 -33.92 53.53
C GLU A 6 39.84 -33.14 54.72
N LYS A 7 38.73 -33.68 55.29
CA LYS A 7 38.25 -33.60 56.71
C LYS A 7 37.77 -32.25 57.32
N THR A 8 36.83 -32.20 58.31
CA THR A 8 36.21 -33.26 59.17
C THR A 8 34.76 -32.95 59.61
N THR A 9 33.92 -33.98 59.83
CA THR A 9 32.71 -34.10 60.72
C THR A 9 31.64 -32.98 60.77
N VAL A 10 30.34 -33.15 60.51
CA VAL A 10 29.31 -34.22 60.77
C VAL A 10 28.73 -34.25 62.20
N SER A 11 27.45 -33.86 62.34
CA SER A 11 26.37 -34.74 62.89
C SER A 11 24.97 -34.07 62.91
N ALA A 12 23.94 -34.90 62.69
CA ALA A 12 22.53 -34.74 63.08
C ALA A 12 22.06 -36.13 63.55
N PRO A 13 20.93 -36.30 64.28
CA PRO A 13 19.69 -36.63 63.55
C PRO A 13 18.30 -36.39 64.27
N SER A 14 17.25 -36.24 63.46
CA SER A 14 15.87 -36.77 63.58
C SER A 14 15.09 -36.87 64.92
N ARG A 15 13.80 -36.45 64.94
CA ARG A 15 12.62 -37.36 64.77
C ARG A 15 11.22 -36.68 64.85
N ASN A 16 10.30 -37.18 64.01
CA ASN A 16 8.84 -37.41 64.15
C ASN A 16 7.87 -36.35 64.74
N ALA A 17 7.10 -35.72 63.84
CA ALA A 17 5.62 -35.77 63.69
C ALA A 17 4.64 -35.80 64.90
N SER A 18 3.61 -34.94 64.88
CA SER A 18 2.15 -35.28 64.73
C SER A 18 1.17 -34.21 65.28
N ALA A 19 -0.07 -34.16 64.73
CA ALA A 19 -1.29 -33.52 65.28
C ALA A 19 -1.32 -31.97 65.50
N ALA A 20 -2.47 -31.25 65.59
CA ALA A 20 -3.86 -31.42 65.09
C ALA A 20 -4.66 -30.09 65.31
N SER A 21 -5.99 -30.10 65.17
CA SER A 21 -6.98 -28.98 65.19
C SER A 21 -6.93 -28.05 63.96
N GLU A 22 -8.01 -27.75 63.23
CA GLU A 22 -9.49 -27.71 63.43
C GLU A 22 -10.04 -26.52 64.21
N THR A 23 -10.81 -25.66 63.52
CA THR A 23 -12.10 -25.15 64.01
C THR A 23 -12.97 -24.71 62.82
N GLU A 24 -14.15 -25.33 62.64
CA GLU A 24 -15.22 -24.79 61.78
C GLU A 24 -16.00 -23.68 62.51
N TRP A 25 -17.05 -23.12 61.89
CA TRP A 25 -18.44 -23.23 62.43
C TRP A 25 -19.49 -22.78 61.39
N THR A 26 -20.74 -23.25 61.55
CA THR A 26 -21.90 -22.99 60.67
C THR A 26 -23.18 -22.80 61.52
N ALA A 27 -24.38 -22.44 61.03
CA ALA A 27 -24.92 -22.22 59.67
C ALA A 27 -25.86 -20.96 59.70
N GLY A 28 -26.89 -20.73 58.88
CA GLY A 28 -27.57 -21.49 57.82
C GLY A 28 -28.99 -20.93 57.55
N GLY A 29 -29.71 -21.51 56.57
CA GLY A 29 -31.12 -21.19 56.25
C GLY A 29 -31.32 -20.04 55.24
N THR A 30 -32.39 -19.99 54.44
CA THR A 30 -33.54 -20.93 54.29
C THR A 30 -34.10 -20.89 52.85
N VAL A 31 -34.83 -21.93 52.44
CA VAL A 31 -35.38 -22.13 51.08
C VAL A 31 -36.79 -21.52 50.92
N ALA A 32 -37.10 -20.99 49.74
CA ALA A 32 -38.48 -20.87 49.23
C ALA A 32 -38.52 -20.78 47.69
N GLU A 33 -39.23 -21.71 47.03
CA GLU A 33 -39.72 -21.56 45.64
C GLU A 33 -41.20 -21.17 45.66
N VAL A 34 -41.64 -20.26 44.77
CA VAL A 34 -43.05 -20.12 44.36
C VAL A 34 -43.09 -19.74 42.86
N SER A 35 -44.15 -20.18 42.18
CA SER A 35 -44.32 -20.22 40.73
C SER A 35 -44.81 -18.93 40.04
N ASP A 36 -44.88 -19.00 38.70
CA ASP A 36 -45.68 -18.17 37.79
C ASP A 36 -46.98 -17.60 38.36
N LEU A 37 -47.34 -16.37 37.95
CA LEU A 37 -48.48 -16.17 37.02
C LEU A 37 -48.50 -14.76 36.39
N SER A 38 -49.37 -14.60 35.39
CA SER A 38 -49.45 -13.44 34.51
C SER A 38 -50.64 -12.50 34.78
N SER A 39 -50.61 -11.33 34.12
CA SER A 39 -51.75 -10.53 33.63
C SER A 39 -52.12 -9.16 34.28
N THR A 40 -52.00 -8.13 33.44
CA THR A 40 -52.92 -6.98 33.25
C THR A 40 -53.28 -6.00 34.38
N ARG A 41 -52.84 -4.74 34.23
CA ARG A 41 -53.61 -3.47 34.17
C ARG A 41 -52.65 -2.25 34.23
N SER A 42 -52.90 -1.06 33.70
CA SER A 42 -53.74 -0.60 32.56
C SER A 42 -53.43 0.90 32.29
N ALA A 43 -53.44 1.32 31.02
CA ALA A 43 -52.93 2.59 30.47
C ALA A 43 -53.39 3.95 31.05
N SER A 44 -52.49 4.96 30.96
CA SER A 44 -52.75 6.36 30.51
C SER A 44 -51.40 7.14 30.39
N SER A 45 -50.77 7.35 29.23
CA SER A 45 -51.10 8.26 28.10
C SER A 45 -50.70 9.75 28.29
N ALA A 46 -49.62 10.22 27.62
CA ALA A 46 -49.37 11.64 27.32
C ALA A 46 -48.25 11.88 26.28
N ALA A 47 -48.59 11.94 24.98
CA ALA A 47 -47.84 12.54 23.87
C ALA A 47 -48.75 12.59 22.62
N PRO A 48 -48.49 13.39 21.56
CA PRO A 48 -47.42 14.38 21.37
C PRO A 48 -47.97 15.80 21.05
N SER A 49 -47.10 16.73 20.66
CA SER A 49 -47.50 17.93 19.90
C SER A 49 -46.45 18.29 18.84
N ALA A 50 -46.87 18.38 17.58
CA ALA A 50 -46.06 18.86 16.46
C ALA A 50 -46.76 20.05 15.79
N LEU A 51 -46.00 20.91 15.11
CA LEU A 51 -46.54 21.97 14.25
C LEU A 51 -45.52 22.31 13.15
N THR A 52 -46.02 22.60 11.95
CA THR A 52 -45.22 22.74 10.73
C THR A 52 -45.77 23.85 9.83
N ALA A 53 -44.86 24.58 9.17
CA ALA A 53 -45.03 25.38 7.94
C ALA A 53 -45.59 26.82 7.99
N VAL A 54 -44.97 27.68 7.15
CA VAL A 54 -45.38 29.02 6.60
C VAL A 54 -45.57 30.15 7.65
N ILE A 55 -45.06 31.39 7.55
CA ILE A 55 -45.11 32.51 6.56
C ILE A 55 -43.95 33.49 6.93
N ASP A 56 -43.17 34.18 6.07
CA ASP A 56 -43.04 34.22 4.59
C ASP A 56 -41.63 34.74 4.13
N SER A 57 -41.56 35.52 3.04
CA SER A 57 -40.41 35.98 2.25
C SER A 57 -39.76 37.31 2.70
N ILE A 58 -38.43 37.43 2.63
CA ILE A 58 -37.69 38.71 2.45
C ILE A 58 -36.52 38.53 1.44
N ASP A 59 -36.53 39.39 0.43
CA ASP A 59 -35.50 39.82 -0.55
C ASP A 59 -34.34 38.93 -1.01
N ARG A 60 -34.28 38.76 -2.34
CA ARG A 60 -33.08 38.41 -3.10
C ARG A 60 -32.22 39.66 -3.33
N PRO A 61 -30.87 39.59 -3.27
CA PRO A 61 -30.01 40.62 -3.83
C PRO A 61 -30.29 40.83 -5.34
N ALA A 62 -30.25 42.09 -5.78
CA ALA A 62 -30.52 42.46 -7.17
C ALA A 62 -29.47 41.92 -8.16
N ALA A 63 -29.88 41.65 -9.39
CA ALA A 63 -28.99 41.15 -10.44
C ALA A 63 -27.94 42.20 -10.86
N PRO A 64 -26.66 41.82 -11.07
CA PRO A 64 -25.67 42.71 -11.68
C PRO A 64 -26.08 43.11 -13.11
N ASN A 65 -25.81 44.37 -13.47
CA ASN A 65 -26.12 44.90 -14.81
C ASN A 65 -25.45 44.10 -15.93
N GLN A 66 -26.15 43.98 -17.06
CA GLN A 66 -25.61 43.36 -18.27
C GLN A 66 -24.47 44.22 -18.84
N GLN A 67 -23.27 43.65 -18.90
CA GLN A 67 -22.20 44.11 -19.79
C GLN A 67 -22.07 43.18 -21.01
N PRO A 68 -21.51 43.64 -22.14
CA PRO A 68 -21.63 42.93 -23.41
C PRO A 68 -20.96 41.55 -23.41
N ALA A 69 -21.65 40.57 -24.00
CA ALA A 69 -21.16 39.20 -24.08
C ALA A 69 -19.87 39.11 -24.92
N VAL A 70 -18.74 38.90 -24.27
CA VAL A 70 -17.53 38.38 -24.91
C VAL A 70 -17.90 37.04 -25.55
N LYS A 71 -17.59 36.85 -26.83
CA LYS A 71 -17.88 35.60 -27.56
C LYS A 71 -17.19 34.43 -26.87
N GLY A 72 -17.95 33.65 -26.12
CA GLY A 72 -17.46 32.45 -25.46
C GLY A 72 -16.89 31.45 -26.48
N LEU A 73 -15.76 30.85 -26.15
CA LEU A 73 -15.27 29.67 -26.86
C LEU A 73 -16.37 28.59 -26.81
N PRO A 74 -16.66 27.90 -27.94
CA PRO A 74 -17.73 26.92 -27.97
C PRO A 74 -17.43 25.79 -26.99
N ILE A 75 -18.29 25.62 -25.98
CA ILE A 75 -18.21 24.50 -25.04
C ILE A 75 -18.57 23.24 -25.82
N LEU A 76 -17.55 22.50 -26.26
CA LEU A 76 -17.71 21.19 -26.87
C LEU A 76 -18.44 20.26 -25.90
N LEU A 77 -19.62 19.76 -26.28
CA LEU A 77 -20.29 18.70 -25.53
C LEU A 77 -19.34 17.51 -25.39
N ARG A 78 -19.04 17.13 -24.15
CA ARG A 78 -18.14 16.01 -23.87
C ARG A 78 -18.80 14.68 -24.24
N ALA A 79 -18.31 14.05 -25.31
CA ALA A 79 -18.80 12.75 -25.78
C ALA A 79 -18.39 11.57 -24.90
N GLN A 80 -17.53 11.79 -23.89
CA GLN A 80 -17.09 10.82 -22.89
C GLN A 80 -17.15 11.46 -21.49
N THR A 81 -17.71 10.72 -20.54
CA THR A 81 -17.93 11.15 -19.14
C THR A 81 -16.77 10.83 -18.19
N HIS A 82 -15.85 9.96 -18.61
CA HIS A 82 -14.73 9.44 -17.80
C HIS A 82 -13.40 9.65 -18.52
N HIS A 83 -12.33 9.79 -17.74
CA HIS A 83 -10.97 9.83 -18.25
C HIS A 83 -10.49 8.40 -18.58
N PRO A 84 -9.62 8.21 -19.59
CA PRO A 84 -9.10 6.88 -19.92
C PRO A 84 -8.41 6.15 -18.77
N LEU A 85 -7.84 6.86 -17.78
CA LEU A 85 -7.18 6.30 -16.59
C LEU A 85 -8.07 6.18 -15.34
N ASP A 86 -9.35 6.58 -15.39
CA ASP A 86 -10.25 6.30 -14.25
C ASP A 86 -10.35 4.77 -14.05
N PRO A 87 -10.44 4.22 -12.82
CA PRO A 87 -10.65 2.79 -12.58
C PRO A 87 -11.81 2.18 -13.39
N LEU A 88 -11.82 0.85 -13.56
CA LEU A 88 -12.97 0.19 -14.20
C LEU A 88 -14.21 0.32 -13.31
N THR A 89 -15.31 0.76 -13.91
CA THR A 89 -16.61 0.80 -13.23
C THR A 89 -17.18 -0.61 -13.06
N ALA A 90 -18.03 -0.83 -12.06
CA ALA A 90 -18.77 -2.09 -11.88
C ALA A 90 -19.48 -2.59 -13.16
N ALA A 91 -20.02 -1.67 -13.96
CA ALA A 91 -20.64 -1.99 -15.23
C ALA A 91 -19.62 -2.41 -16.32
N GLU A 92 -18.44 -1.79 -16.37
CA GLU A 92 -17.35 -2.22 -17.27
C GLU A 92 -16.83 -3.61 -16.92
N ILE A 93 -16.64 -3.91 -15.62
CA ILE A 93 -16.24 -5.25 -15.13
C ILE A 93 -17.29 -6.29 -15.51
N SER A 94 -18.58 -6.01 -15.25
CA SER A 94 -19.69 -6.88 -15.60
C SER A 94 -19.76 -7.18 -17.10
N VAL A 95 -19.56 -6.15 -17.96
CA VAL A 95 -19.51 -6.31 -19.42
C VAL A 95 -18.29 -7.12 -19.84
N ALA A 96 -17.13 -6.91 -19.22
CA ALA A 96 -15.90 -7.66 -19.52
C ALA A 96 -16.07 -9.17 -19.21
N VAL A 97 -16.54 -9.51 -18.01
CA VAL A 97 -16.81 -10.89 -17.58
C VAL A 97 -17.85 -11.55 -18.47
N ALA A 98 -18.99 -10.88 -18.70
CA ALA A 98 -20.05 -11.43 -19.55
C ALA A 98 -19.59 -11.66 -21.00
N THR A 99 -18.66 -10.85 -21.49
CA THR A 99 -18.06 -11.00 -22.82
C THR A 99 -17.19 -12.25 -22.92
N VAL A 100 -16.27 -12.46 -21.96
CA VAL A 100 -15.41 -13.66 -21.97
C VAL A 100 -16.22 -14.92 -21.69
N ARG A 101 -17.19 -14.89 -20.77
CA ARG A 101 -18.09 -16.04 -20.54
C ARG A 101 -18.93 -16.36 -21.77
N ALA A 102 -19.41 -15.36 -22.52
CA ALA A 102 -20.10 -15.61 -23.78
C ALA A 102 -19.21 -16.21 -24.88
N ALA A 103 -17.88 -16.05 -24.79
CA ALA A 103 -16.91 -16.65 -25.71
C ALA A 103 -16.55 -18.12 -25.38
N GLY A 104 -16.88 -18.62 -24.18
CA GLY A 104 -16.74 -20.05 -23.86
C GLY A 104 -17.60 -20.92 -24.78
N SER A 105 -17.03 -22.01 -25.29
CA SER A 105 -17.62 -22.84 -26.36
C SER A 105 -18.84 -23.66 -25.91
N THR A 106 -18.82 -24.21 -24.69
CA THR A 106 -19.91 -25.02 -24.12
C THR A 106 -20.30 -24.50 -22.73
N PRO A 107 -21.48 -24.85 -22.18
CA PRO A 107 -21.88 -24.44 -20.83
C PRO A 107 -20.85 -24.86 -19.77
N GLU A 108 -20.34 -26.09 -19.84
CA GLU A 108 -19.41 -26.64 -18.84
C GLU A 108 -18.07 -25.87 -18.81
N VAL A 109 -17.64 -25.33 -19.97
CA VAL A 109 -16.46 -24.45 -20.07
C VAL A 109 -16.75 -23.06 -19.49
N ARG A 110 -17.98 -22.58 -19.56
CA ARG A 110 -18.39 -21.27 -18.98
C ARG A 110 -18.54 -21.34 -17.47
N ASP A 111 -19.01 -22.46 -16.96
CA ASP A 111 -19.26 -22.70 -15.54
C ASP A 111 -17.97 -23.11 -14.79
N SER A 112 -16.95 -23.60 -15.50
CA SER A 112 -15.60 -23.86 -14.96
C SER A 112 -14.65 -22.66 -15.01
N MET A 113 -15.00 -21.57 -15.71
CA MET A 113 -14.24 -20.31 -15.68
C MET A 113 -14.25 -19.69 -14.28
N ARG A 114 -13.09 -19.23 -13.83
CA ARG A 114 -12.89 -18.42 -12.63
C ARG A 114 -12.11 -17.16 -12.98
N PHE A 115 -12.59 -16.02 -12.49
CA PHE A 115 -12.12 -14.70 -12.87
C PHE A 115 -11.19 -14.19 -11.78
N VAL A 116 -9.88 -14.32 -12.01
CA VAL A 116 -8.82 -14.00 -11.04
C VAL A 116 -8.61 -12.49 -10.96
N GLU A 117 -8.59 -11.82 -12.11
CA GLU A 117 -8.36 -10.38 -12.24
C GLU A 117 -9.20 -9.84 -13.40
N VAL A 118 -9.75 -8.63 -13.23
CA VAL A 118 -10.28 -7.79 -14.32
C VAL A 118 -9.78 -6.36 -14.08
N VAL A 119 -8.86 -5.88 -14.94
CA VAL A 119 -8.20 -4.57 -14.79
C VAL A 119 -8.21 -3.77 -16.08
N LEU A 120 -8.08 -2.45 -15.96
CA LEU A 120 -7.90 -1.54 -17.09
C LEU A 120 -6.59 -1.86 -17.83
N VAL A 121 -6.65 -2.00 -19.15
CA VAL A 121 -5.44 -1.93 -19.99
C VAL A 121 -5.01 -0.48 -20.06
N GLU A 122 -3.83 -0.15 -19.53
CA GLU A 122 -3.37 1.24 -19.50
C GLU A 122 -3.25 1.84 -20.93
N PRO A 123 -3.92 2.96 -21.20
CA PRO A 123 -3.86 3.65 -22.49
C PRO A 123 -2.46 4.24 -22.73
N ASP A 124 -2.10 4.38 -24.00
CA ASP A 124 -0.80 4.96 -24.39
C ASP A 124 -0.61 6.36 -23.79
N LYS A 125 0.63 6.71 -23.40
CA LYS A 125 0.94 8.02 -22.80
C LYS A 125 0.50 9.21 -23.68
N SER A 126 0.45 9.02 -25.00
CA SER A 126 -0.11 9.98 -25.97
C SER A 126 -1.63 10.14 -25.86
N VAL A 127 -2.36 9.06 -25.61
CA VAL A 127 -3.80 9.07 -25.33
C VAL A 127 -4.07 9.66 -23.95
N VAL A 128 -3.25 9.34 -22.94
CA VAL A 128 -3.34 9.96 -21.60
C VAL A 128 -3.17 11.47 -21.70
N ALA A 129 -2.12 11.97 -22.35
CA ALA A 129 -1.84 13.40 -22.43
C ALA A 129 -2.88 14.18 -23.26
N LEU A 130 -3.42 13.58 -24.32
CA LEU A 130 -4.55 14.12 -25.07
C LEU A 130 -5.81 14.20 -24.19
N ALA A 131 -6.12 13.13 -23.45
CA ALA A 131 -7.27 13.10 -22.57
C ALA A 131 -7.11 14.08 -21.41
N ASP A 132 -5.94 14.15 -20.80
CA ASP A 132 -5.58 15.17 -19.82
C ASP A 132 -5.81 16.57 -20.41
N ALA A 133 -5.26 16.91 -21.57
CA ALA A 133 -5.48 18.20 -22.21
C ALA A 133 -6.98 18.53 -22.44
N TYR A 134 -7.82 17.51 -22.70
CA TYR A 134 -9.27 17.62 -22.90
C TYR A 134 -10.08 17.72 -21.59
N PHE A 135 -9.61 17.08 -20.52
CA PHE A 135 -10.29 17.02 -19.23
C PHE A 135 -9.84 18.14 -18.27
N PHE A 136 -8.58 18.59 -18.33
CA PHE A 136 -8.02 19.71 -17.54
C PHE A 136 -8.75 21.05 -17.82
N PRO A 137 -9.26 21.74 -16.79
CA PRO A 137 -9.70 23.13 -16.87
C PRO A 137 -8.62 24.10 -16.33
N PRO A 138 -8.36 25.25 -16.99
CA PRO A 138 -8.73 25.55 -18.38
C PRO A 138 -7.98 24.64 -19.35
N PHE A 139 -8.59 24.38 -20.50
CA PHE A 139 -7.98 23.64 -21.61
C PHE A 139 -6.61 24.25 -21.96
N GLN A 140 -5.54 23.43 -21.97
CA GLN A 140 -4.17 23.88 -22.25
C GLN A 140 -3.69 23.37 -23.62
N PRO A 141 -3.74 24.19 -24.70
CA PRO A 141 -3.29 23.77 -26.03
C PRO A 141 -1.80 23.40 -26.09
N SER A 142 -1.01 23.87 -25.12
CA SER A 142 0.42 23.57 -24.93
C SER A 142 0.70 22.11 -24.54
N LEU A 143 -0.30 21.35 -24.10
CA LEU A 143 -0.18 19.93 -23.77
C LEU A 143 -0.43 19.00 -24.97
N LEU A 144 -0.93 19.53 -26.10
CA LEU A 144 -1.23 18.73 -27.29
C LEU A 144 0.04 18.46 -28.12
N PRO A 145 0.26 17.22 -28.61
CA PRO A 145 1.36 16.90 -29.52
C PRO A 145 1.29 17.74 -30.82
N ARG A 146 2.41 18.39 -31.17
CA ARG A 146 2.53 19.19 -32.40
C ARG A 146 2.88 18.31 -33.61
N THR A 147 1.87 17.71 -34.24
CA THR A 147 2.02 17.01 -35.52
C THR A 147 2.25 18.00 -36.68
N LYS A 148 2.97 17.56 -37.72
CA LYS A 148 3.11 18.28 -38.99
C LYS A 148 1.76 18.32 -39.72
N GLY A 149 0.96 19.34 -39.43
CA GLY A 149 -0.43 19.48 -39.85
C GLY A 149 -1.31 20.28 -38.88
N GLY A 150 -0.80 20.59 -37.68
CA GLY A 150 -1.55 21.29 -36.63
C GLY A 150 -2.22 20.34 -35.64
N PRO A 151 -2.79 20.86 -34.54
CA PRO A 151 -3.36 20.04 -33.47
C PRO A 151 -4.68 19.39 -33.92
N VAL A 152 -4.60 18.16 -34.41
CA VAL A 152 -5.78 17.30 -34.57
C VAL A 152 -6.24 16.87 -33.18
N ILE A 153 -7.20 17.59 -32.61
CA ILE A 153 -7.96 17.14 -31.44
C ILE A 153 -8.93 16.06 -31.93
N PRO A 154 -8.77 14.78 -31.57
CA PRO A 154 -9.71 13.74 -31.96
C PRO A 154 -11.05 14.00 -31.29
N SER A 155 -12.14 13.94 -32.06
CA SER A 155 -13.51 14.13 -31.55
C SER A 155 -13.98 13.02 -30.59
N LYS A 156 -13.17 11.97 -30.43
CA LYS A 156 -13.41 10.80 -29.58
C LYS A 156 -12.07 10.17 -29.21
N LEU A 157 -11.85 9.84 -27.93
CA LEU A 157 -10.69 9.07 -27.49
C LEU A 157 -10.88 7.58 -27.84
N PRO A 158 -9.81 6.77 -27.93
CA PRO A 158 -9.92 5.33 -28.12
C PRO A 158 -10.83 4.66 -27.08
N PRO A 159 -11.50 3.53 -27.42
CA PRO A 159 -12.29 2.78 -26.47
C PRO A 159 -11.39 2.21 -25.37
N ARG A 160 -11.87 2.24 -24.12
CA ARG A 160 -11.24 1.57 -22.98
C ARG A 160 -11.24 0.06 -23.20
N LYS A 161 -10.25 -0.62 -22.63
CA LYS A 161 -10.08 -2.07 -22.72
C LYS A 161 -9.84 -2.64 -21.33
N ALA A 162 -10.36 -3.84 -21.08
CA ALA A 162 -10.06 -4.62 -19.88
C ALA A 162 -9.13 -5.78 -20.24
N LYS A 163 -8.14 -6.04 -19.38
CA LYS A 163 -7.38 -7.29 -19.30
C LYS A 163 -8.10 -8.16 -18.27
N LEU A 164 -8.33 -9.43 -18.61
CA LEU A 164 -8.88 -10.42 -17.68
C LEU A 164 -7.91 -11.58 -17.56
N ILE A 165 -7.67 -12.04 -16.33
CA ILE A 165 -6.99 -13.31 -16.04
C ILE A 165 -8.07 -14.31 -15.67
N VAL A 166 -8.18 -15.39 -16.46
CA VAL A 166 -9.23 -16.40 -16.32
C VAL A 166 -8.61 -17.77 -16.17
N TYR A 167 -8.85 -18.39 -15.02
CA TYR A 167 -8.49 -19.77 -14.68
C TYR A 167 -9.64 -20.71 -15.05
N ASN A 168 -9.34 -21.96 -15.41
CA ASN A 168 -10.34 -22.98 -15.70
C ASN A 168 -10.19 -24.16 -14.72
N LYS A 169 -11.07 -24.22 -13.70
CA LYS A 169 -11.01 -25.27 -12.64
C LYS A 169 -11.18 -26.69 -13.20
N LYS A 170 -11.62 -26.86 -14.45
CA LYS A 170 -11.76 -28.17 -15.14
C LYS A 170 -10.53 -28.60 -15.95
N SER A 171 -9.83 -27.68 -16.62
CA SER A 171 -8.64 -28.02 -17.44
C SER A 171 -7.30 -27.64 -16.80
N ASN A 172 -7.32 -26.96 -15.63
CA ASN A 172 -6.18 -26.32 -14.98
C ASN A 172 -5.49 -25.22 -15.81
N GLU A 173 -6.06 -24.83 -16.96
CA GLU A 173 -5.50 -23.80 -17.83
C GLU A 173 -5.75 -22.39 -17.27
N THR A 174 -4.75 -21.52 -17.42
CA THR A 174 -4.90 -20.07 -17.17
C THR A 174 -4.76 -19.31 -18.47
N SER A 175 -5.57 -18.27 -18.65
CA SER A 175 -5.66 -17.52 -19.90
C SER A 175 -5.80 -16.01 -19.67
N ILE A 176 -5.13 -15.24 -20.52
CA ILE A 176 -5.23 -13.77 -20.55
C ILE A 176 -6.14 -13.38 -21.71
N TRP A 177 -7.14 -12.54 -21.43
CA TRP A 177 -8.10 -12.02 -22.40
C TRP A 177 -8.02 -10.49 -22.43
N ILE A 178 -8.12 -9.90 -23.62
CA ILE A 178 -8.30 -8.46 -23.80
C ILE A 178 -9.68 -8.19 -24.39
N VAL A 179 -10.51 -7.41 -23.69
CA VAL A 179 -11.87 -7.03 -24.11
C VAL A 179 -11.96 -5.53 -24.32
N GLU A 180 -12.54 -5.09 -25.43
CA GLU A 180 -12.87 -3.70 -25.73
C GLU A 180 -14.27 -3.33 -25.22
N LEU A 181 -14.35 -2.22 -24.49
CA LEU A 181 -15.51 -1.79 -23.71
C LEU A 181 -16.34 -0.76 -24.49
N SER A 182 -17.00 -1.19 -25.56
CA SER A 182 -17.84 -0.34 -26.40
C SER A 182 -19.21 -0.06 -25.77
N GLN A 183 -19.48 1.20 -25.42
CA GLN A 183 -20.79 1.77 -25.08
C GLN A 183 -21.57 1.05 -23.95
N VAL A 184 -20.94 0.92 -22.78
CA VAL A 184 -21.52 0.34 -21.54
C VAL A 184 -22.82 1.04 -21.05
N HIS A 185 -23.12 2.26 -21.54
CA HIS A 185 -24.32 3.05 -21.21
C HIS A 185 -25.68 2.38 -21.51
N ALA A 186 -25.74 1.23 -22.20
CA ALA A 186 -26.99 0.52 -22.48
C ALA A 186 -27.40 -0.50 -21.40
N VAL A 187 -26.51 -0.88 -20.48
CA VAL A 187 -26.79 -1.90 -19.44
C VAL A 187 -27.93 -1.43 -18.52
N THR A 188 -27.96 -0.14 -18.17
CA THR A 188 -29.04 0.49 -17.39
C THR A 188 -30.36 0.70 -18.15
N ARG A 189 -30.46 0.20 -19.40
CA ARG A 189 -31.67 0.28 -20.23
C ARG A 189 -32.03 -1.06 -20.90
N GLY A 190 -31.52 -2.19 -20.38
CA GLY A 190 -31.86 -3.53 -20.87
C GLY A 190 -31.31 -3.90 -22.25
N GLY A 191 -30.38 -3.10 -22.80
CA GLY A 191 -29.79 -3.38 -24.11
C GLY A 191 -28.68 -4.42 -24.06
N HIS A 192 -28.72 -5.42 -24.94
CA HIS A 192 -27.60 -6.35 -25.14
C HIS A 192 -26.43 -5.62 -25.82
N HIS A 193 -25.53 -5.03 -25.03
CA HIS A 193 -24.23 -4.56 -25.50
C HIS A 193 -23.13 -5.40 -24.85
N ARG A 194 -22.67 -6.41 -25.58
CA ARG A 194 -21.49 -7.20 -25.22
C ARG A 194 -20.25 -6.42 -25.67
N GLY A 195 -19.18 -6.48 -24.88
CA GLY A 195 -17.87 -6.02 -25.31
C GLY A 195 -17.32 -6.90 -26.44
N LYS A 196 -16.18 -6.51 -27.00
CA LYS A 196 -15.52 -7.26 -28.07
C LYS A 196 -14.24 -7.90 -27.56
N VAL A 197 -14.12 -9.23 -27.64
CA VAL A 197 -12.81 -9.89 -27.45
C VAL A 197 -11.86 -9.42 -28.56
N ILE A 198 -10.72 -8.87 -28.17
CA ILE A 198 -9.64 -8.42 -29.05
C ILE A 198 -8.56 -9.50 -29.16
N SER A 199 -8.26 -10.18 -28.06
CA SER A 199 -7.34 -11.33 -28.02
C SER A 199 -7.63 -12.22 -26.82
N SER A 200 -7.20 -13.48 -26.93
CA SER A 200 -7.28 -14.52 -25.91
C SER A 200 -6.06 -15.44 -26.05
N LYS A 201 -5.30 -15.65 -24.98
CA LYS A 201 -4.11 -16.50 -24.98
C LYS A 201 -4.05 -17.36 -23.72
N VAL A 202 -3.92 -18.69 -23.88
CA VAL A 202 -3.55 -19.59 -22.79
C VAL A 202 -2.08 -19.38 -22.42
N VAL A 203 -1.77 -19.36 -21.13
CA VAL A 203 -0.42 -19.22 -20.59
C VAL A 203 -0.03 -20.56 -19.95
N PRO A 204 0.95 -21.30 -20.50
CA PRO A 204 1.37 -22.59 -19.96
C PRO A 204 2.21 -22.43 -18.68
N ASP A 205 2.24 -23.51 -17.90
CA ASP A 205 3.20 -23.78 -16.81
C ASP A 205 3.19 -22.74 -15.67
N ILE A 206 2.04 -22.13 -15.37
CA ILE A 206 1.85 -21.20 -14.26
C ILE A 206 0.59 -21.48 -13.45
N GLN A 207 0.56 -20.92 -12.24
CA GLN A 207 -0.65 -20.79 -11.43
C GLN A 207 -0.94 -19.30 -11.21
N PRO A 208 -2.22 -18.87 -11.23
CA PRO A 208 -2.61 -17.50 -10.88
C PRO A 208 -2.58 -17.27 -9.36
N PRO A 209 -2.69 -16.01 -8.89
CA PRO A 209 -3.03 -15.68 -7.50
C PRO A 209 -4.17 -16.54 -6.93
N MET A 210 -4.17 -16.80 -5.63
CA MET A 210 -5.27 -17.46 -4.92
C MET A 210 -6.34 -16.45 -4.47
N ASP A 211 -7.51 -16.92 -4.04
CA ASP A 211 -8.57 -16.07 -3.49
C ASP A 211 -9.06 -16.53 -2.10
N ALA A 212 -9.76 -15.63 -1.39
CA ALA A 212 -10.27 -15.90 -0.04
C ALA A 212 -11.26 -17.07 -0.01
N VAL A 213 -12.03 -17.30 -1.09
CA VAL A 213 -12.90 -18.47 -1.21
C VAL A 213 -12.07 -19.75 -1.41
N GLU A 214 -11.06 -19.76 -2.28
CA GLU A 214 -10.11 -20.89 -2.38
C GLU A 214 -9.42 -21.21 -1.03
N TYR A 215 -9.02 -20.20 -0.25
CA TYR A 215 -8.47 -20.42 1.09
C TYR A 215 -9.49 -21.00 2.08
N ALA A 216 -10.75 -20.53 2.06
CA ALA A 216 -11.82 -21.06 2.91
C ALA A 216 -12.27 -22.48 2.50
N GLU A 217 -12.36 -22.76 1.19
CA GLU A 217 -12.56 -24.13 0.67
C GLU A 217 -11.41 -25.05 1.13
N CYS A 218 -10.16 -24.56 1.15
CA CYS A 218 -8.99 -25.31 1.62
C CYS A 218 -9.03 -25.58 3.13
N GLU A 219 -9.40 -24.59 3.96
CA GLU A 219 -9.56 -24.77 5.40
C GLU A 219 -10.64 -25.82 5.71
N ALA A 220 -11.78 -25.80 5.02
CA ALA A 220 -12.84 -26.79 5.15
C ALA A 220 -12.35 -28.20 4.78
N VAL A 221 -11.69 -28.34 3.62
CA VAL A 221 -11.12 -29.62 3.15
C VAL A 221 -10.11 -30.20 4.13
N VAL A 222 -9.31 -29.37 4.81
CA VAL A 222 -8.34 -29.83 5.82
C VAL A 222 -9.05 -30.25 7.12
N LYS A 223 -10.13 -29.57 7.52
CA LYS A 223 -10.94 -29.94 8.70
C LYS A 223 -11.72 -31.25 8.50
N ASP A 224 -12.25 -31.47 7.30
CA ASP A 224 -13.08 -32.63 6.97
C ASP A 224 -12.26 -33.90 6.63
N PHE A 225 -10.93 -33.83 6.56
CA PHE A 225 -10.10 -34.91 6.03
C PHE A 225 -9.87 -36.08 7.02
N PRO A 226 -10.38 -37.31 6.73
CA PRO A 226 -9.96 -38.51 7.43
C PRO A 226 -8.57 -38.98 6.93
N PRO A 227 -7.75 -39.64 7.77
CA PRO A 227 -6.33 -39.83 7.49
C PRO A 227 -6.00 -40.79 6.33
N PHE A 228 -4.77 -40.59 5.80
CA PHE A 228 -4.03 -41.42 4.84
C PHE A 228 -4.40 -41.38 3.34
N ARG A 229 -3.55 -40.67 2.57
CA ARG A 229 -2.98 -41.08 1.27
C ARG A 229 -1.64 -40.33 1.06
N TYR A 230 -0.81 -40.83 0.14
CA TYR A 230 0.57 -40.35 -0.08
C TYR A 230 0.83 -40.19 -1.58
N PHE A 231 1.32 -39.02 -1.99
CA PHE A 231 1.86 -38.70 -3.32
C PHE A 231 3.17 -37.88 -3.14
N SER A 232 3.69 -37.18 -4.16
CA SER A 232 5.01 -36.53 -4.04
C SER A 232 5.20 -35.24 -4.87
N GLU A 233 6.22 -34.45 -4.50
CA GLU A 233 6.55 -33.13 -5.06
C GLU A 233 6.85 -33.07 -6.58
N ALA A 234 6.74 -34.17 -7.33
CA ALA A 234 6.93 -34.20 -8.79
C ALA A 234 5.84 -33.45 -9.59
N ASP A 235 4.73 -33.10 -8.95
CA ASP A 235 3.51 -32.59 -9.61
C ASP A 235 3.46 -31.07 -9.87
N ALA A 236 4.39 -30.26 -9.35
CA ALA A 236 4.40 -28.81 -9.59
C ALA A 236 5.18 -28.46 -10.89
N PRO A 237 4.64 -27.62 -11.81
CA PRO A 237 3.49 -26.70 -11.69
C PRO A 237 2.14 -27.27 -12.18
N ASN A 238 2.11 -28.54 -12.60
CA ASN A 238 0.95 -29.18 -13.24
C ASN A 238 -0.29 -29.28 -12.33
N ARG A 239 -0.16 -28.97 -11.04
CA ARG A 239 -1.23 -28.88 -10.04
C ARG A 239 -1.15 -27.56 -9.27
N ARG A 240 -2.32 -27.03 -8.92
CA ARG A 240 -2.49 -25.85 -8.06
C ARG A 240 -2.44 -26.31 -6.60
N LEU A 241 -1.40 -25.95 -5.86
CA LEU A 241 -1.07 -26.57 -4.56
C LEU A 241 -1.11 -25.56 -3.40
N GLY A 242 -1.95 -25.83 -2.41
CA GLY A 242 -1.89 -25.21 -1.09
C GLY A 242 -0.99 -26.03 -0.16
N LYS A 243 -0.14 -25.36 0.63
CA LYS A 243 0.60 -25.98 1.74
C LYS A 243 0.30 -25.21 3.02
N PRO A 244 -0.84 -25.46 3.70
CA PRO A 244 -1.33 -24.64 4.79
C PRO A 244 -0.37 -24.59 6.00
N LEU A 245 -0.65 -23.65 6.92
CA LEU A 245 -0.13 -23.60 8.27
C LEU A 245 -1.31 -23.77 9.22
N ILE A 246 -1.17 -24.64 10.22
CA ILE A 246 -2.26 -24.98 11.15
C ILE A 246 -2.04 -24.23 12.46
N PHE A 247 -3.09 -23.61 12.97
CA PHE A 247 -3.15 -23.00 14.28
C PHE A 247 -4.44 -23.43 14.99
N CYS A 248 -4.46 -23.44 16.32
CA CYS A 248 -5.66 -23.72 17.10
C CYS A 248 -6.02 -22.57 18.06
N ARG A 249 -7.31 -22.50 18.39
CA ARG A 249 -7.78 -21.73 19.55
C ARG A 249 -7.75 -22.62 20.80
N THR A 250 -7.79 -22.01 21.98
CA THR A 250 -8.01 -22.72 23.24
C THR A 250 -9.46 -23.17 23.32
N GLU A 251 -10.38 -22.36 22.81
CA GLU A 251 -11.81 -22.69 22.69
C GLU A 251 -12.26 -22.53 21.22
N SER A 252 -12.91 -23.55 20.66
CA SER A 252 -13.37 -23.58 19.26
C SER A 252 -14.13 -22.31 18.87
N ASP A 253 -15.05 -21.91 19.74
CA ASP A 253 -16.10 -20.93 19.44
C ASP A 253 -15.80 -19.55 20.02
N CYS A 254 -14.52 -19.24 20.30
CA CYS A 254 -14.06 -17.95 20.78
C CYS A 254 -13.48 -17.09 19.64
N PRO A 255 -14.30 -16.35 18.86
CA PRO A 255 -13.82 -15.56 17.71
C PRO A 255 -12.91 -14.39 18.12
N MET A 256 -12.90 -14.01 19.40
CA MET A 256 -12.05 -12.97 19.96
C MET A 256 -10.69 -13.49 20.47
N GLU A 257 -10.46 -14.81 20.44
CA GLU A 257 -9.14 -15.38 20.70
C GLU A 257 -8.25 -15.25 19.46
N ASN A 258 -7.03 -14.74 19.69
CA ASN A 258 -5.97 -14.63 18.70
C ASN A 258 -5.57 -16.03 18.19
N GLY A 259 -6.02 -16.37 16.99
CA GLY A 259 -5.78 -17.69 16.39
C GLY A 259 -4.29 -18.02 16.21
N TYR A 260 -3.43 -17.03 15.99
CA TYR A 260 -2.00 -17.24 15.76
C TYR A 260 -1.23 -17.63 17.02
N ALA A 261 -1.84 -17.57 18.20
CA ALA A 261 -1.20 -17.83 19.49
C ALA A 261 -0.76 -19.29 19.70
N ARG A 262 -1.32 -20.25 18.96
CA ARG A 262 -1.06 -21.68 19.15
C ARG A 262 -0.83 -22.41 17.82
N PRO A 263 0.31 -22.17 17.15
CA PRO A 263 0.73 -22.92 15.96
C PRO A 263 0.86 -24.42 16.26
N VAL A 264 0.52 -25.24 15.27
CA VAL A 264 0.71 -26.70 15.28
C VAL A 264 1.89 -27.03 14.37
N GLU A 265 3.06 -27.29 14.94
CA GLU A 265 4.24 -27.74 14.19
C GLU A 265 4.30 -29.27 14.07
N GLY A 266 4.96 -29.74 13.01
CA GLY A 266 5.26 -31.16 12.79
C GLY A 266 4.26 -31.92 11.91
N ILE A 267 3.08 -31.35 11.65
CA ILE A 267 2.16 -31.83 10.61
C ILE A 267 2.54 -31.19 9.27
N HIS A 268 2.65 -31.99 8.21
CA HIS A 268 2.80 -31.52 6.83
C HIS A 268 1.55 -31.89 6.02
N ILE A 269 1.01 -30.93 5.28
CA ILE A 269 -0.17 -31.11 4.42
C ILE A 269 0.08 -30.46 3.06
N VAL A 270 -0.31 -31.15 2.00
CA VAL A 270 -0.45 -30.57 0.65
C VAL A 270 -1.88 -30.79 0.15
N VAL A 271 -2.50 -29.72 -0.34
CA VAL A 271 -3.87 -29.67 -0.85
C VAL A 271 -3.85 -29.34 -2.33
N ASP A 272 -4.59 -30.10 -3.14
CA ASP A 272 -4.89 -29.76 -4.53
C ASP A 272 -6.08 -28.78 -4.55
N MET A 273 -5.79 -27.52 -4.87
CA MET A 273 -6.76 -26.41 -4.90
C MET A 273 -7.63 -26.41 -6.16
N GLN A 274 -7.26 -27.17 -7.20
CA GLN A 274 -8.12 -27.36 -8.36
C GLN A 274 -9.28 -28.29 -7.99
N ASN A 275 -8.95 -29.41 -7.33
CA ASN A 275 -9.88 -30.48 -7.02
C ASN A 275 -10.48 -30.40 -5.60
N MET A 276 -9.95 -29.50 -4.76
CA MET A 276 -10.30 -29.33 -3.35
C MET A 276 -10.17 -30.63 -2.53
N VAL A 277 -8.98 -31.23 -2.56
CA VAL A 277 -8.66 -32.46 -1.82
C VAL A 277 -7.27 -32.41 -1.20
N VAL A 278 -7.10 -32.96 0.00
CA VAL A 278 -5.78 -33.26 0.56
C VAL A 278 -5.14 -34.40 -0.26
N ILE A 279 -3.86 -34.23 -0.63
CA ILE A 279 -3.11 -35.19 -1.47
C ILE A 279 -1.88 -35.77 -0.78
N GLU A 280 -1.31 -35.03 0.17
CA GLU A 280 -0.24 -35.49 1.05
C GLU A 280 -0.61 -35.07 2.48
N PHE A 281 -0.50 -36.01 3.43
CA PHE A 281 -0.63 -35.75 4.86
C PHE A 281 0.42 -36.57 5.60
N GLU A 282 1.26 -35.91 6.40
CA GLU A 282 2.29 -36.56 7.22
C GLU A 282 2.32 -35.93 8.62
N ASP A 283 2.04 -36.73 9.65
CA ASP A 283 2.46 -36.40 11.02
C ASP A 283 3.94 -36.81 11.16
N ARG A 284 4.84 -35.83 11.05
CA ARG A 284 6.30 -36.05 11.05
C ARG A 284 6.90 -36.03 12.45
N LYS A 285 6.29 -35.29 13.39
CA LYS A 285 6.86 -34.99 14.71
C LYS A 285 5.79 -34.38 15.62
N VAL A 286 5.52 -35.00 16.76
CA VAL A 286 4.73 -34.36 17.82
C VAL A 286 5.54 -33.19 18.42
N VAL A 287 5.13 -31.97 18.13
CA VAL A 287 5.55 -30.76 18.87
C VAL A 287 4.41 -30.39 19.81
N PRO A 288 4.63 -30.25 21.14
CA PRO A 288 3.58 -29.85 22.06
C PRO A 288 3.00 -28.49 21.68
N LEU A 289 1.66 -28.38 21.72
CA LEU A 289 1.00 -27.08 21.58
C LEU A 289 1.53 -26.09 22.63
N PRO A 290 1.80 -24.83 22.25
CA PRO A 290 2.01 -23.77 23.22
C PRO A 290 0.89 -23.74 24.28
N PRO A 291 1.22 -23.53 25.57
CA PRO A 291 0.24 -23.21 26.60
C PRO A 291 -0.57 -21.97 26.19
N ALA A 292 -1.80 -21.85 26.69
CA ALA A 292 -2.62 -20.67 26.44
C ALA A 292 -2.02 -19.45 27.16
N ASP A 293 -1.30 -18.60 26.42
CA ASP A 293 -0.71 -17.37 26.95
C ASP A 293 -1.83 -16.40 27.40
N PRO A 294 -1.86 -15.92 28.66
CA PRO A 294 -2.84 -14.93 29.09
C PRO A 294 -2.78 -13.62 28.31
N LEU A 295 -1.63 -13.26 27.73
CA LEU A 295 -1.43 -12.00 26.99
C LEU A 295 -1.85 -12.07 25.52
N ARG A 296 -2.29 -13.22 25.00
CA ARG A 296 -2.52 -13.44 23.56
C ARG A 296 -3.63 -12.58 22.94
N ASN A 297 -4.57 -12.07 23.74
CA ASN A 297 -5.73 -11.31 23.26
C ASN A 297 -5.42 -9.81 23.24
N TYR A 298 -5.84 -9.13 22.18
CA TYR A 298 -5.57 -7.70 21.92
C TYR A 298 -6.83 -6.81 21.93
N THR A 299 -8.00 -7.37 22.25
CA THR A 299 -9.27 -6.63 22.33
C THR A 299 -9.38 -5.79 23.62
N ALA A 300 -10.34 -4.85 23.65
CA ALA A 300 -10.49 -3.88 24.73
C ALA A 300 -11.12 -4.49 26.01
N GLY A 301 -10.83 -3.88 27.16
CA GLY A 301 -11.32 -4.33 28.47
C GLY A 301 -10.81 -5.72 28.90
N GLU A 302 -11.68 -6.48 29.54
CA GLU A 302 -11.35 -7.69 30.29
C GLU A 302 -10.76 -8.83 29.44
N THR A 303 -11.06 -8.87 28.13
CA THR A 303 -10.64 -9.96 27.22
C THR A 303 -9.12 -10.08 27.08
N ARG A 304 -8.37 -8.99 27.28
CA ARG A 304 -6.90 -8.96 27.30
C ARG A 304 -6.28 -9.03 28.71
N GLY A 305 -7.08 -9.26 29.75
CA GLY A 305 -6.61 -9.35 31.13
C GLY A 305 -6.14 -8.02 31.74
N GLY A 306 -6.80 -6.89 31.44
CA GLY A 306 -6.44 -5.59 32.00
C GLY A 306 -7.51 -4.51 31.85
N VAL A 307 -7.20 -3.31 32.32
CA VAL A 307 -8.06 -2.11 32.23
C VAL A 307 -7.57 -1.20 31.09
N ASP A 308 -8.47 -0.44 30.48
CA ASP A 308 -8.12 0.58 29.46
C ASP A 308 -7.61 1.89 30.07
N ARG A 309 -6.77 2.60 29.31
CA ARG A 309 -6.15 3.86 29.73
C ARG A 309 -7.18 4.99 29.80
N SER A 310 -7.48 5.45 31.01
CA SER A 310 -8.47 6.52 31.25
C SER A 310 -7.93 7.95 31.11
N ASP A 311 -6.64 8.12 30.76
CA ASP A 311 -5.95 9.41 30.65
C ASP A 311 -5.84 9.95 29.22
N VAL A 312 -6.22 9.15 28.21
CA VAL A 312 -6.23 9.52 26.79
C VAL A 312 -7.34 10.55 26.52
N LYS A 313 -6.97 11.83 26.45
CA LYS A 313 -7.90 12.93 26.14
C LYS A 313 -8.21 13.01 24.64
N PRO A 314 -9.43 13.39 24.24
CA PRO A 314 -9.77 13.56 22.82
C PRO A 314 -8.89 14.61 22.12
N LEU A 315 -8.40 14.27 20.93
CA LEU A 315 -7.70 15.16 20.00
C LEU A 315 -8.53 15.25 18.73
N LEU A 316 -8.99 16.47 18.38
CA LEU A 316 -9.85 16.72 17.23
C LEU A 316 -9.09 17.48 16.14
N ILE A 317 -9.05 16.92 14.93
CA ILE A 317 -8.56 17.60 13.73
C ILE A 317 -9.80 18.05 12.94
N VAL A 318 -9.94 19.36 12.73
CA VAL A 318 -11.10 19.97 12.06
C VAL A 318 -10.67 21.00 11.02
N GLN A 319 -11.44 21.11 9.94
CA GLN A 319 -11.27 22.13 8.91
C GLN A 319 -12.60 22.87 8.71
N PRO A 320 -12.81 24.02 9.39
CA PRO A 320 -14.12 24.71 9.39
C PRO A 320 -14.60 25.15 8.01
N GLU A 321 -13.68 25.54 7.13
CA GLU A 321 -13.94 25.96 5.75
C GLU A 321 -13.89 24.80 4.74
N GLY A 322 -13.74 23.55 5.22
CA GLY A 322 -13.48 22.38 4.38
C GLY A 322 -12.00 22.24 3.96
N PRO A 323 -11.70 21.30 3.05
CA PRO A 323 -10.34 20.99 2.63
C PRO A 323 -9.80 21.95 1.57
N SER A 324 -8.49 22.14 1.55
CA SER A 324 -7.77 22.90 0.51
C SER A 324 -7.56 22.11 -0.79
N PHE A 325 -8.01 20.85 -0.84
CA PHE A 325 -7.96 20.00 -2.02
C PHE A 325 -9.31 19.97 -2.75
N ARG A 326 -9.27 19.83 -4.08
CA ARG A 326 -10.44 19.61 -4.93
C ARG A 326 -10.34 18.25 -5.60
N VAL A 327 -11.50 17.62 -5.82
CA VAL A 327 -11.60 16.32 -6.49
C VAL A 327 -12.67 16.39 -7.58
N ASN A 328 -12.35 15.88 -8.77
CA ASN A 328 -13.25 15.79 -9.91
C ASN A 328 -13.15 14.39 -10.54
N GLY A 329 -14.10 13.51 -10.24
CA GLY A 329 -13.93 12.07 -10.47
C GLY A 329 -12.74 11.57 -9.67
N HIS A 330 -11.71 11.04 -10.35
CA HIS A 330 -10.45 10.61 -9.74
C HIS A 330 -9.31 11.64 -9.85
N PHE A 331 -9.56 12.80 -10.44
CA PHE A 331 -8.58 13.87 -10.57
C PHE A 331 -8.53 14.73 -9.31
N VAL A 332 -7.33 15.00 -8.79
CA VAL A 332 -7.07 15.74 -7.54
C VAL A 332 -6.24 16.99 -7.81
N GLU A 333 -6.60 18.09 -7.16
CA GLU A 333 -5.82 19.34 -7.10
C GLU A 333 -5.59 19.77 -5.64
N TRP A 334 -4.37 20.14 -5.26
CA TRP A 334 -4.07 20.69 -3.93
C TRP A 334 -2.73 21.42 -3.94
N GLN A 335 -2.63 22.63 -3.37
CA GLN A 335 -1.36 23.37 -3.18
C GLN A 335 -0.39 23.28 -4.39
N LYS A 336 -0.88 23.60 -5.60
CA LYS A 336 -0.20 23.51 -6.91
C LYS A 336 0.06 22.08 -7.44
N TRP A 337 -0.01 21.04 -6.62
CA TRP A 337 -0.03 19.65 -7.10
C TRP A 337 -1.31 19.32 -7.86
N ASN A 338 -1.17 18.45 -8.86
CA ASN A 338 -2.29 17.81 -9.53
C ASN A 338 -1.91 16.41 -10.05
N PHE A 339 -2.80 15.45 -9.88
CA PHE A 339 -2.61 14.03 -10.25
C PHE A 339 -3.97 13.31 -10.36
N ARG A 340 -3.95 12.03 -10.76
CA ARG A 340 -5.13 11.15 -10.74
C ARG A 340 -4.91 9.95 -9.84
N ILE A 341 -5.93 9.55 -9.10
CA ILE A 341 -5.95 8.32 -8.32
C ILE A 341 -6.47 7.18 -9.21
N GLY A 342 -5.82 6.02 -9.12
CA GLY A 342 -6.32 4.77 -9.69
C GLY A 342 -6.11 3.62 -8.71
N PHE A 343 -6.66 2.46 -9.04
CA PHE A 343 -6.63 1.29 -8.18
C PHE A 343 -6.62 0.00 -9.01
N THR A 344 -5.85 -1.01 -8.58
CA THR A 344 -5.85 -2.36 -9.15
C THR A 344 -5.89 -3.41 -8.03
N PRO A 345 -6.50 -4.60 -8.22
CA PRO A 345 -6.57 -5.63 -7.18
C PRO A 345 -5.18 -6.19 -6.80
N ARG A 346 -4.19 -6.12 -7.70
CA ARG A 346 -2.80 -6.52 -7.42
C ARG A 346 -2.03 -5.45 -6.62
N GLU A 347 -2.01 -4.21 -7.09
CA GLU A 347 -1.16 -3.14 -6.52
C GLU A 347 -1.82 -2.37 -5.38
N GLY A 348 -3.17 -2.36 -5.35
CA GLY A 348 -3.92 -1.35 -4.62
C GLY A 348 -3.77 0.02 -5.29
N LEU A 349 -3.34 1.02 -4.52
CA LEU A 349 -3.27 2.42 -4.93
C LEU A 349 -2.21 2.71 -5.99
N VAL A 350 -2.63 3.33 -7.10
CA VAL A 350 -1.76 3.86 -8.16
C VAL A 350 -2.02 5.36 -8.32
N ILE A 351 -0.96 6.16 -8.47
CA ILE A 351 -1.05 7.61 -8.75
C ILE A 351 -0.54 7.89 -10.16
N TYR A 352 -1.35 8.56 -10.99
CA TYR A 352 -1.03 8.88 -12.39
C TYR A 352 -0.91 10.38 -12.67
N SER A 353 -0.21 10.71 -13.77
CA SER A 353 -0.09 12.07 -14.33
C SER A 353 0.34 13.13 -13.30
N VAL A 354 1.28 12.82 -12.41
CA VAL A 354 1.76 13.71 -11.34
C VAL A 354 2.46 14.93 -11.92
N ALA A 355 1.96 16.12 -11.61
CA ALA A 355 2.53 17.40 -12.03
C ALA A 355 2.35 18.50 -10.97
N TYR A 356 3.14 19.57 -11.12
CA TYR A 356 3.10 20.77 -10.27
C TYR A 356 2.82 22.01 -11.13
N ILE A 357 2.05 22.98 -10.61
CA ILE A 357 1.79 24.27 -11.28
C ILE A 357 2.83 25.31 -10.83
N ASP A 358 3.76 25.66 -11.72
CA ASP A 358 4.91 26.53 -11.43
C ASP A 358 4.76 27.89 -12.14
N GLY A 359 3.81 28.70 -11.66
CA GLY A 359 3.58 30.07 -12.14
C GLY A 359 3.49 30.17 -13.67
N SER A 360 4.32 31.02 -14.28
CA SER A 360 4.38 31.22 -15.73
C SER A 360 4.98 30.05 -16.53
N ARG A 361 5.62 29.07 -15.88
CA ARG A 361 6.02 27.80 -16.53
C ARG A 361 4.83 26.83 -16.67
N GLY A 362 3.71 27.10 -15.98
CA GLY A 362 2.48 26.33 -16.08
C GLY A 362 2.58 24.94 -15.46
N ARG A 363 1.91 23.95 -16.08
CA ARG A 363 1.88 22.56 -15.61
C ARG A 363 3.17 21.82 -15.98
N ARG A 364 3.99 21.50 -14.98
CA ARG A 364 5.27 20.79 -15.12
C ARG A 364 5.16 19.34 -14.61
N PRO A 365 5.29 18.33 -15.48
CA PRO A 365 5.22 16.93 -15.07
C PRO A 365 6.42 16.49 -14.21
N VAL A 366 6.17 15.53 -13.33
CA VAL A 366 7.16 14.92 -12.42
C VAL A 366 7.22 13.41 -12.67
N ALA A 367 6.08 12.73 -12.63
CA ALA A 367 5.94 11.30 -12.90
C ALA A 367 4.67 11.00 -13.70
N HIS A 368 4.74 10.01 -14.58
CA HIS A 368 3.57 9.49 -15.29
C HIS A 368 2.77 8.51 -14.42
N ARG A 369 3.45 7.66 -13.62
CA ARG A 369 2.84 6.63 -12.78
C ARG A 369 3.71 6.35 -11.55
N LEU A 370 3.10 6.26 -10.37
CA LEU A 370 3.71 5.84 -9.11
C LEU A 370 2.83 4.74 -8.49
N SER A 371 3.41 3.61 -8.09
CA SER A 371 2.73 2.56 -7.30
C SER A 371 3.70 1.70 -6.52
N PHE A 372 3.16 0.90 -5.59
CA PHE A 372 3.83 -0.29 -5.07
C PHE A 372 3.40 -1.48 -5.94
N ILE A 373 4.37 -2.18 -6.54
CA ILE A 373 4.13 -3.13 -7.64
C ILE A 373 4.29 -4.60 -7.22
N GLU A 374 5.04 -4.84 -6.16
CA GLU A 374 5.28 -6.17 -5.59
C GLU A 374 5.73 -6.01 -4.13
N MET A 375 5.42 -7.01 -3.30
CA MET A 375 5.91 -7.15 -1.93
C MET A 375 6.42 -8.58 -1.74
N VAL A 376 7.52 -8.79 -1.02
CA VAL A 376 8.08 -10.12 -0.78
C VAL A 376 8.54 -10.28 0.67
N VAL A 377 8.07 -11.33 1.34
CA VAL A 377 8.35 -11.61 2.76
C VAL A 377 9.06 -12.97 2.93
N PRO A 378 10.41 -13.03 2.81
CA PRO A 378 11.18 -14.25 3.05
C PRO A 378 11.49 -14.46 4.54
N TYR A 379 11.27 -15.69 5.01
CA TYR A 379 11.56 -16.12 6.38
C TYR A 379 12.95 -16.75 6.52
N GLY A 380 13.64 -16.45 7.63
CA GLY A 380 15.03 -16.84 7.90
C GLY A 380 15.22 -18.14 8.68
N ASP A 381 14.15 -18.90 8.95
CA ASP A 381 14.22 -20.15 9.71
C ASP A 381 14.23 -21.38 8.76
N PRO A 382 15.25 -22.25 8.82
CA PRO A 382 15.40 -23.39 7.91
C PRO A 382 14.55 -24.62 8.27
N ASN A 383 13.80 -24.60 9.37
CA ASN A 383 12.94 -25.74 9.78
C ASN A 383 11.64 -25.77 8.96
N GLU A 384 11.03 -26.95 8.80
CA GLU A 384 9.63 -27.06 8.36
C GLU A 384 8.71 -26.58 9.50
N PRO A 385 7.66 -25.78 9.21
CA PRO A 385 7.18 -25.34 7.90
C PRO A 385 7.72 -23.97 7.44
N HIS A 386 8.70 -23.40 8.13
CA HIS A 386 9.09 -22.00 7.96
C HIS A 386 9.98 -21.74 6.74
N TYR A 387 10.89 -22.65 6.35
CA TYR A 387 11.83 -22.42 5.24
C TYR A 387 11.17 -22.10 3.89
N ARG A 388 9.91 -22.53 3.71
CA ARG A 388 9.11 -22.32 2.51
C ARG A 388 8.35 -21.00 2.49
N LYS A 389 8.21 -20.29 3.62
CA LYS A 389 7.52 -19.00 3.74
C LYS A 389 8.33 -17.90 3.03
N ASN A 390 7.96 -17.59 1.79
CA ASN A 390 8.60 -16.60 0.93
C ASN A 390 7.53 -15.96 0.02
N ALA A 391 6.48 -15.42 0.64
CA ALA A 391 5.29 -14.93 -0.06
C ALA A 391 5.61 -13.75 -0.98
N PHE A 392 4.91 -13.65 -2.12
CA PHE A 392 4.91 -12.50 -3.03
C PHE A 392 3.53 -11.85 -2.94
N ASP A 393 3.30 -11.03 -1.92
CA ASP A 393 1.96 -10.73 -1.43
C ASP A 393 1.06 -9.98 -2.44
N ALA A 394 1.65 -9.23 -3.37
CA ALA A 394 0.89 -8.63 -4.48
C ALA A 394 0.64 -9.65 -5.62
N GLY A 395 1.64 -10.46 -5.96
CA GLY A 395 1.59 -11.41 -7.08
C GLY A 395 1.03 -12.81 -6.79
N GLU A 396 0.87 -13.21 -5.54
CA GLU A 396 0.28 -14.49 -5.11
C GLU A 396 -1.12 -14.34 -4.48
N ASP A 397 -1.47 -13.14 -3.99
CA ASP A 397 -2.75 -12.85 -3.34
C ASP A 397 -3.42 -11.57 -3.90
N GLY A 398 -2.77 -10.41 -3.70
CA GLY A 398 -3.15 -9.10 -4.25
C GLY A 398 -3.42 -8.05 -3.17
N LEU A 399 -2.64 -6.97 -3.14
CA LEU A 399 -2.73 -5.95 -2.09
C LEU A 399 -4.06 -5.18 -2.14
N GLY A 400 -4.52 -4.81 -3.34
CA GLY A 400 -5.74 -4.05 -3.52
C GLY A 400 -7.02 -4.88 -3.33
N LYS A 401 -6.95 -6.18 -3.59
CA LYS A 401 -8.02 -7.15 -3.35
C LYS A 401 -8.27 -7.37 -1.86
N ASN A 402 -7.20 -7.38 -1.06
CA ASN A 402 -7.24 -7.52 0.38
C ASN A 402 -7.33 -6.17 1.13
N ALA A 403 -7.71 -5.10 0.43
CA ALA A 403 -7.84 -3.77 1.03
C ALA A 403 -9.05 -3.64 1.95
N HIS A 404 -9.03 -2.64 2.84
CA HIS A 404 -10.05 -2.42 3.85
C HIS A 404 -11.02 -1.28 3.49
N SER A 405 -12.27 -1.42 3.92
CA SER A 405 -13.21 -0.31 4.00
C SER A 405 -12.87 0.59 5.20
N LEU A 406 -12.14 1.67 4.93
CA LEU A 406 -11.58 2.57 5.93
C LEU A 406 -12.65 3.42 6.62
N LYS A 407 -12.56 3.54 7.95
CA LYS A 407 -13.55 4.23 8.79
C LYS A 407 -13.02 5.57 9.28
N LYS A 408 -13.83 6.61 9.09
CA LYS A 408 -13.52 7.97 9.54
C LYS A 408 -13.46 8.03 11.07
N GLY A 409 -12.37 8.57 11.60
CA GLY A 409 -12.11 8.66 13.04
C GLY A 409 -11.42 7.42 13.63
N CYS A 410 -11.26 6.34 12.85
CA CYS A 410 -10.46 5.17 13.22
C CYS A 410 -9.18 5.12 12.36
N ASP A 411 -9.33 4.82 11.07
CA ASP A 411 -8.21 4.61 10.14
C ASP A 411 -7.71 5.93 9.52
N CYS A 412 -8.62 6.92 9.39
CA CYS A 412 -8.31 8.26 8.89
C CYS A 412 -9.00 9.35 9.75
N LEU A 413 -8.22 10.33 10.22
CA LEU A 413 -8.66 11.41 11.12
C LEU A 413 -8.63 12.78 10.40
N GLY A 414 -9.66 13.61 10.62
CA GLY A 414 -9.77 14.94 10.01
C GLY A 414 -10.88 15.06 8.96
N TYR A 415 -10.68 15.92 7.96
CA TYR A 415 -11.56 15.99 6.79
C TYR A 415 -11.10 14.98 5.74
N ILE A 416 -11.85 13.90 5.56
CA ILE A 416 -11.50 12.80 4.66
C ILE A 416 -12.42 12.81 3.43
N LYS A 417 -11.84 12.65 2.24
CA LYS A 417 -12.55 12.21 1.03
C LYS A 417 -12.12 10.77 0.73
N TYR A 418 -13.10 9.89 0.60
CA TYR A 418 -12.88 8.50 0.24
C TYR A 418 -13.13 8.20 -1.24
N PHE A 419 -12.51 7.16 -1.77
CA PHE A 419 -12.81 6.56 -3.07
C PHE A 419 -13.04 5.06 -2.90
N ASP A 420 -14.03 4.55 -3.61
CA ASP A 420 -14.41 3.13 -3.58
C ASP A 420 -13.62 2.37 -4.66
N ALA A 421 -13.35 1.08 -4.43
CA ALA A 421 -12.70 0.20 -5.40
C ALA A 421 -13.68 -0.86 -5.88
N HIS A 422 -13.67 -1.16 -7.20
CA HIS A 422 -14.44 -2.26 -7.79
C HIS A 422 -13.50 -3.28 -8.45
N PHE A 423 -13.79 -4.57 -8.31
CA PHE A 423 -13.06 -5.65 -8.98
C PHE A 423 -13.97 -6.85 -9.24
N THR A 424 -13.45 -7.85 -9.97
CA THR A 424 -14.11 -9.15 -10.11
C THR A 424 -13.92 -9.96 -8.84
N ASN A 425 -14.93 -10.75 -8.47
CA ASN A 425 -14.73 -11.90 -7.61
C ASN A 425 -14.43 -13.16 -8.42
N PHE A 426 -14.02 -14.23 -7.75
CA PHE A 426 -13.57 -15.47 -8.41
C PHE A 426 -14.65 -16.11 -9.30
N THR A 427 -15.93 -15.87 -9.02
CA THR A 427 -17.07 -16.35 -9.83
C THR A 427 -17.48 -15.39 -10.96
N GLY A 428 -16.81 -14.24 -11.11
CA GLY A 428 -17.15 -13.21 -12.10
C GLY A 428 -18.25 -12.23 -11.67
N GLY A 429 -18.66 -12.25 -10.40
CA GLY A 429 -19.43 -11.15 -9.80
C GLY A 429 -18.59 -9.90 -9.65
N VAL A 430 -19.22 -8.75 -9.37
CA VAL A 430 -18.50 -7.53 -8.99
C VAL A 430 -18.52 -7.42 -7.47
N GLU A 431 -17.33 -7.25 -6.89
CA GLU A 431 -17.17 -6.84 -5.49
C GLU A 431 -16.77 -5.36 -5.42
N THR A 432 -17.10 -4.73 -4.30
CA THR A 432 -16.86 -3.30 -4.07
C THR A 432 -16.39 -3.09 -2.64
N ILE A 433 -15.20 -2.51 -2.49
CA ILE A 433 -14.72 -2.01 -1.20
C ILE A 433 -15.14 -0.54 -1.14
N GLU A 434 -16.20 -0.25 -0.38
CA GLU A 434 -16.56 1.13 -0.04
C GLU A 434 -15.44 1.75 0.80
N ASN A 435 -15.15 3.04 0.61
CA ASN A 435 -14.09 3.76 1.33
C ASN A 435 -12.67 3.13 1.26
N CYS A 436 -12.34 2.44 0.17
CA CYS A 436 -11.07 1.73 -0.01
C CYS A 436 -9.82 2.63 0.03
N VAL A 437 -9.89 3.82 -0.57
CA VAL A 437 -8.78 4.79 -0.61
C VAL A 437 -9.16 6.05 0.16
N CYS A 438 -8.29 6.48 1.05
CA CYS A 438 -8.41 7.68 1.87
C CYS A 438 -7.58 8.84 1.28
N LEU A 439 -8.16 10.04 1.25
CA LEU A 439 -7.53 11.30 0.84
C LEU A 439 -7.83 12.40 1.88
N HIS A 440 -6.79 12.97 2.46
CA HIS A 440 -6.91 14.12 3.37
C HIS A 440 -5.67 15.02 3.32
N GLU A 441 -5.75 16.24 3.87
CA GLU A 441 -4.56 17.02 4.19
C GLU A 441 -4.37 17.08 5.71
N GLU A 442 -3.11 17.13 6.15
CA GLU A 442 -2.73 17.23 7.56
C GLU A 442 -1.61 18.26 7.77
N ASP A 443 -1.58 18.86 8.97
CA ASP A 443 -0.46 19.71 9.39
C ASP A 443 0.78 18.86 9.66
N HIS A 444 1.94 19.38 9.23
CA HIS A 444 3.22 18.69 9.35
C HIS A 444 4.30 19.60 9.96
N GLY A 445 3.92 20.40 10.97
CA GLY A 445 4.85 21.22 11.74
C GLY A 445 5.35 22.46 10.99
N ILE A 446 6.66 22.71 11.02
CA ILE A 446 7.30 23.88 10.40
C ILE A 446 7.76 23.52 8.96
N LEU A 447 7.36 24.33 7.98
CA LEU A 447 7.82 24.22 6.59
C LEU A 447 9.17 24.93 6.41
N TRP A 448 9.25 26.16 6.89
CA TRP A 448 10.49 26.93 7.03
C TRP A 448 10.34 28.00 8.12
N LYS A 449 11.46 28.37 8.74
CA LYS A 449 11.56 29.46 9.72
C LYS A 449 12.91 30.16 9.57
N HIS A 450 12.93 31.47 9.72
CA HIS A 450 14.16 32.25 9.86
C HIS A 450 13.97 33.35 10.93
N GLN A 451 15.07 33.76 11.54
CA GLN A 451 15.15 34.99 12.32
C GLN A 451 16.48 35.67 11.98
N ASP A 452 16.43 36.91 11.51
CA ASP A 452 17.62 37.71 11.30
C ASP A 452 17.98 38.42 12.60
N TRP A 453 19.11 38.05 13.19
CA TRP A 453 19.58 38.64 14.44
C TRP A 453 19.94 40.13 14.34
N ARG A 454 20.18 40.66 13.14
CA ARG A 454 20.53 42.08 12.93
C ARG A 454 19.32 43.01 12.94
N THR A 455 18.19 42.55 12.43
CA THR A 455 16.93 43.31 12.40
C THR A 455 15.94 42.87 13.49
N GLY A 456 16.16 41.72 14.12
CA GLY A 456 15.26 41.09 15.09
C GLY A 456 14.10 40.33 14.45
N LEU A 457 13.81 40.59 13.17
CA LEU A 457 12.65 40.09 12.43
C LEU A 457 12.67 38.56 12.31
N ALA A 458 11.51 37.94 12.50
CA ALA A 458 11.31 36.50 12.42
C ALA A 458 10.12 36.15 11.51
N GLU A 459 10.34 35.19 10.61
CA GLU A 459 9.37 34.68 9.64
C GLU A 459 9.21 33.17 9.81
N VAL A 460 7.98 32.66 9.76
CA VAL A 460 7.68 31.21 9.89
C VAL A 460 6.50 30.82 9.01
N ARG A 461 6.60 29.64 8.38
CA ARG A 461 5.48 28.97 7.70
C ARG A 461 5.27 27.58 8.27
N ARG A 462 4.02 27.19 8.45
CA ARG A 462 3.65 25.81 8.79
C ARG A 462 3.62 24.96 7.52
N SER A 463 3.92 23.68 7.67
CA SER A 463 3.85 22.71 6.60
C SER A 463 2.49 22.03 6.62
N ARG A 464 1.96 21.74 5.44
CA ARG A 464 0.95 20.70 5.26
C ARG A 464 1.43 19.66 4.27
N ARG A 465 0.92 18.44 4.43
CA ARG A 465 1.00 17.39 3.42
C ARG A 465 -0.39 16.88 3.06
N LEU A 466 -0.56 16.53 1.78
CA LEU A 466 -1.72 15.80 1.30
C LEU A 466 -1.38 14.31 1.28
N THR A 467 -2.16 13.51 1.98
CA THR A 467 -1.98 12.07 2.12
C THR A 467 -2.98 11.34 1.23
N VAL A 468 -2.50 10.37 0.43
CA VAL A 468 -3.32 9.41 -0.29
C VAL A 468 -2.93 8.01 0.18
N SER A 469 -3.87 7.19 0.66
CA SER A 469 -3.53 5.89 1.22
C SER A 469 -4.62 4.81 1.09
N PHE A 470 -4.19 3.56 1.24
CA PHE A 470 -5.06 2.41 1.52
C PHE A 470 -4.40 1.51 2.57
N ILE A 471 -5.17 0.60 3.17
CA ILE A 471 -4.68 -0.41 4.12
C ILE A 471 -5.19 -1.78 3.67
N CYS A 472 -4.38 -2.82 3.78
CA CYS A 472 -4.75 -4.21 3.50
C CYS A 472 -4.17 -5.20 4.53
N THR A 473 -4.92 -6.27 4.87
CA THR A 473 -4.41 -7.43 5.61
C THR A 473 -3.96 -8.50 4.64
N VAL A 474 -2.71 -8.96 4.73
CA VAL A 474 -2.24 -10.17 4.04
C VAL A 474 -1.96 -11.25 5.08
N ALA A 475 -2.86 -12.23 5.15
CA ALA A 475 -2.92 -13.28 6.16
C ALA A 475 -2.88 -12.77 7.61
N ASN A 476 -1.68 -12.56 8.17
CA ASN A 476 -1.46 -12.15 9.56
C ASN A 476 -0.90 -10.71 9.72
N TYR A 477 -0.52 -10.04 8.63
CA TYR A 477 0.06 -8.68 8.67
C TYR A 477 -0.87 -7.64 8.04
N GLU A 478 -0.97 -6.48 8.69
CA GLU A 478 -1.58 -5.28 8.12
C GLU A 478 -0.52 -4.35 7.54
N TYR A 479 -0.76 -3.87 6.32
CA TYR A 479 0.09 -2.92 5.61
C TYR A 479 -0.71 -1.68 5.22
N GLY A 480 -0.30 -0.52 5.74
CA GLY A 480 -0.79 0.78 5.29
C GLY A 480 0.18 1.40 4.29
N PHE A 481 -0.28 1.65 3.07
CA PHE A 481 0.52 2.25 1.98
C PHE A 481 0.12 3.70 1.76
N TYR A 482 1.08 4.62 1.84
CA TYR A 482 0.86 6.07 1.81
C TYR A 482 1.74 6.75 0.76
N TRP A 483 1.13 7.66 -0.01
CA TRP A 483 1.81 8.66 -0.82
C TRP A 483 1.49 10.05 -0.26
N HIS A 484 2.52 10.78 0.18
CA HIS A 484 2.36 12.16 0.67
C HIS A 484 2.93 13.18 -0.30
N PHE A 485 2.20 14.27 -0.51
CA PHE A 485 2.63 15.41 -1.34
C PHE A 485 2.81 16.64 -0.44
N TYR A 486 3.93 17.34 -0.58
CA TYR A 486 4.30 18.47 0.29
C TYR A 486 4.28 19.82 -0.45
N GLN A 487 4.02 20.90 0.28
CA GLN A 487 4.02 22.27 -0.27
C GLN A 487 5.37 22.71 -0.85
N ASP A 488 6.48 22.15 -0.37
CA ASP A 488 7.84 22.40 -0.90
C ASP A 488 8.19 21.58 -2.17
N GLY A 489 7.23 20.85 -2.72
CA GLY A 489 7.40 20.08 -3.94
C GLY A 489 8.00 18.68 -3.74
N LYS A 490 8.19 18.21 -2.50
CA LYS A 490 8.53 16.80 -2.25
C LYS A 490 7.33 15.87 -2.43
N ILE A 491 7.63 14.63 -2.79
CA ILE A 491 6.73 13.47 -2.68
C ILE A 491 7.41 12.46 -1.74
N GLU A 492 6.65 11.83 -0.86
CA GLU A 492 7.13 10.77 0.03
C GLU A 492 6.29 9.52 -0.17
N ALA A 493 6.95 8.36 -0.12
CA ALA A 493 6.35 7.05 -0.07
C ALA A 493 6.60 6.49 1.33
N GLU A 494 5.53 6.20 2.08
CA GLU A 494 5.58 5.63 3.43
C GLU A 494 4.78 4.31 3.44
N VAL A 495 5.34 3.27 4.05
CA VAL A 495 4.66 2.01 4.35
C VAL A 495 4.71 1.77 5.85
N LYS A 496 3.56 1.41 6.42
CA LYS A 496 3.35 1.10 7.84
C LYS A 496 3.03 -0.38 7.98
N LEU A 497 3.83 -1.08 8.76
CA LEU A 497 3.66 -2.50 9.05
C LEU A 497 3.09 -2.65 10.47
N THR A 498 2.02 -3.41 10.63
CA THR A 498 1.40 -3.75 11.92
C THR A 498 0.68 -5.11 11.81
N GLY A 499 -0.13 -5.49 12.80
CA GLY A 499 -0.80 -6.80 12.84
C GLY A 499 -0.05 -7.83 13.67
N ILE A 500 -0.22 -9.11 13.38
CA ILE A 500 0.17 -10.21 14.27
C ILE A 500 1.37 -10.97 13.71
N LEU A 501 2.30 -11.37 14.57
CA LEU A 501 3.46 -12.16 14.17
C LEU A 501 3.06 -13.54 13.62
N SER A 502 3.73 -14.00 12.56
CA SER A 502 3.54 -15.34 12.00
C SER A 502 4.35 -16.40 12.77
N LEU A 503 3.77 -16.91 13.87
CA LEU A 503 4.46 -17.70 14.90
C LEU A 503 4.76 -19.16 14.53
N GLY A 504 5.65 -19.77 15.31
CA GLY A 504 5.96 -21.20 15.34
C GLY A 504 6.04 -21.74 16.79
N ALA A 505 6.23 -23.05 16.92
CA ALA A 505 6.26 -23.77 18.20
C ALA A 505 7.65 -24.36 18.50
N LEU A 506 7.99 -24.44 19.79
CA LEU A 506 9.26 -24.97 20.30
C LEU A 506 9.01 -26.19 21.19
N LEU A 507 9.89 -27.20 21.12
CA LEU A 507 9.92 -28.26 22.14
C LEU A 507 10.30 -27.67 23.51
N PRO A 508 9.91 -28.31 24.64
CA PRO A 508 10.34 -27.90 25.97
C PRO A 508 11.88 -27.82 26.08
N GLY A 509 12.41 -26.63 26.36
CA GLY A 509 13.84 -26.35 26.45
C GLY A 509 14.56 -26.12 25.11
N GLU A 510 13.86 -26.15 23.97
CA GLU A 510 14.42 -25.78 22.66
C GLU A 510 14.60 -24.26 22.56
N VAL A 511 15.71 -23.81 21.96
CA VAL A 511 15.96 -22.41 21.63
C VAL A 511 16.47 -22.34 20.18
N ARG A 512 15.68 -21.75 19.28
CA ARG A 512 16.06 -21.55 17.87
C ARG A 512 16.72 -20.18 17.70
N LYS A 513 17.96 -20.13 17.24
CA LYS A 513 18.68 -18.87 16.89
C LYS A 513 18.07 -18.10 15.69
N TYR A 514 17.00 -18.62 15.11
CA TYR A 514 16.34 -18.13 13.90
C TYR A 514 15.07 -17.31 14.19
N GLY A 515 14.79 -17.02 15.46
CA GLY A 515 13.62 -16.27 15.91
C GLY A 515 13.74 -15.89 17.38
N THR A 516 12.75 -15.15 17.86
CA THR A 516 12.65 -14.71 19.26
C THR A 516 11.58 -15.51 19.97
N THR A 517 11.90 -16.07 21.14
CA THR A 517 10.91 -16.72 22.01
C THR A 517 9.94 -15.67 22.54
N ILE A 518 8.64 -15.87 22.29
CA ILE A 518 7.57 -14.95 22.66
C ILE A 518 6.93 -15.36 24.00
N ALA A 519 6.64 -16.65 24.15
CA ALA A 519 6.10 -17.26 25.37
C ALA A 519 6.68 -18.68 25.52
N PRO A 520 6.47 -19.38 26.65
CA PRO A 520 6.94 -20.76 26.81
C PRO A 520 6.43 -21.68 25.69
N GLY A 521 7.34 -22.23 24.88
CA GLY A 521 6.98 -23.07 23.72
C GLY A 521 6.55 -22.31 22.45
N LEU A 522 6.54 -20.98 22.45
CA LEU A 522 6.05 -20.13 21.36
C LEU A 522 7.16 -19.17 20.88
N TYR A 523 7.39 -19.07 19.57
CA TYR A 523 8.42 -18.18 19.02
C TYR A 523 8.04 -17.53 17.69
N ALA A 524 8.66 -16.40 17.39
CA ALA A 524 8.50 -15.64 16.16
C ALA A 524 9.79 -15.72 15.32
N PRO A 525 9.79 -16.42 14.17
CA PRO A 525 10.93 -16.45 13.26
C PRO A 525 11.35 -15.06 12.74
N VAL A 526 12.66 -14.83 12.61
CA VAL A 526 13.23 -13.69 11.91
C VAL A 526 12.85 -13.77 10.43
N HIS A 527 12.51 -12.63 9.83
CA HIS A 527 12.11 -12.52 8.44
C HIS A 527 12.44 -11.11 7.90
N GLN A 528 12.25 -10.89 6.61
CA GLN A 528 12.41 -9.57 6.00
C GLN A 528 11.09 -9.15 5.33
N HIS A 529 10.88 -7.85 5.18
CA HIS A 529 9.79 -7.29 4.36
C HIS A 529 10.42 -6.45 3.26
N PHE A 530 10.19 -6.82 2.00
CA PHE A 530 10.66 -6.06 0.83
C PHE A 530 9.49 -5.50 0.05
N PHE A 531 9.58 -4.22 -0.29
CA PHE A 531 8.60 -3.47 -1.05
C PHE A 531 9.24 -2.99 -2.35
N VAL A 532 8.52 -3.08 -3.47
CA VAL A 532 8.98 -2.55 -4.76
C VAL A 532 8.10 -1.38 -5.18
N ALA A 533 8.69 -0.19 -5.31
CA ALA A 533 8.02 0.96 -5.92
C ALA A 533 8.36 1.05 -7.42
N ARG A 534 7.34 1.08 -8.28
CA ARG A 534 7.47 1.32 -9.73
C ARG A 534 7.15 2.78 -10.03
N MET A 535 8.15 3.51 -10.51
CA MET A 535 8.08 4.94 -10.74
C MET A 535 8.42 5.26 -12.20
N ASP A 536 7.38 5.46 -13.01
CA ASP A 536 7.51 5.88 -14.41
C ASP A 536 7.66 7.41 -14.44
N MET A 537 8.88 7.90 -14.66
CA MET A 537 9.26 9.29 -14.44
C MET A 537 9.12 10.15 -15.70
N ALA A 538 8.76 11.41 -15.50
CA ALA A 538 8.42 12.35 -16.57
C ALA A 538 8.92 13.78 -16.29
N VAL A 539 10.06 13.94 -15.61
CA VAL A 539 10.53 15.23 -15.08
C VAL A 539 10.71 16.25 -16.20
N ASP A 540 9.83 17.27 -16.24
CA ASP A 540 9.69 18.26 -17.33
C ASP A 540 9.53 17.69 -18.75
N CYS A 541 9.22 16.40 -18.90
CA CYS A 541 8.93 15.78 -20.20
C CYS A 541 7.44 15.89 -20.52
N LYS A 542 7.10 16.46 -21.68
CA LYS A 542 5.76 16.37 -22.26
C LYS A 542 5.57 15.01 -22.92
N SER A 543 4.33 14.73 -23.34
CA SER A 543 4.01 13.47 -24.01
C SER A 543 4.81 13.26 -25.29
N GLY A 544 5.54 12.14 -25.35
CA GLY A 544 6.41 11.78 -26.47
C GLY A 544 7.79 12.44 -26.43
N GLU A 545 8.08 13.31 -25.46
CA GLU A 545 9.45 13.78 -25.20
C GLU A 545 10.20 12.71 -24.39
N SER A 546 11.41 12.35 -24.85
CA SER A 546 12.31 11.40 -24.19
C SER A 546 13.57 12.12 -23.78
N HIS A 547 13.49 12.90 -22.70
CA HIS A 547 14.57 13.77 -22.25
C HIS A 547 14.92 13.52 -20.78
N ASN A 548 14.61 12.34 -20.24
CA ASN A 548 15.02 11.93 -18.90
C ASN A 548 16.21 10.97 -18.98
N GLN A 549 17.09 11.09 -17.98
CA GLN A 549 18.21 10.19 -17.71
C GLN A 549 18.48 10.18 -16.20
N VAL A 550 19.15 9.14 -15.69
CA VAL A 550 19.44 8.99 -14.25
C VAL A 550 20.92 9.19 -13.96
N VAL A 551 21.22 10.07 -13.01
CA VAL A 551 22.58 10.30 -12.49
C VAL A 551 22.66 9.80 -11.05
N GLU A 552 23.59 8.90 -10.76
CA GLU A 552 24.01 8.57 -9.40
C GLU A 552 24.92 9.68 -8.86
N VAL A 553 24.72 10.06 -7.61
CA VAL A 553 25.55 11.05 -6.92
C VAL A 553 26.12 10.45 -5.64
N ASN A 554 27.43 10.60 -5.44
CA ASN A 554 28.15 10.18 -4.24
C ASN A 554 28.90 11.39 -3.65
N ALA A 555 28.96 11.51 -2.33
CA ALA A 555 29.88 12.42 -1.66
C ALA A 555 31.31 11.85 -1.66
N ARG A 556 32.31 12.70 -1.94
CA ARG A 556 33.74 12.36 -1.96
C ARG A 556 34.53 13.38 -1.15
N VAL A 557 35.48 12.90 -0.34
CA VAL A 557 36.48 13.76 0.33
C VAL A 557 37.58 14.10 -0.67
N GLU A 558 37.98 15.37 -0.73
CA GLU A 558 39.11 15.82 -1.55
C GLU A 558 40.43 15.41 -0.87
N PRO A 559 41.44 14.89 -1.60
CA PRO A 559 42.74 14.57 -1.01
C PRO A 559 43.45 15.81 -0.41
N PRO A 560 44.37 15.61 0.55
CA PRO A 560 45.31 16.63 1.00
C PRO A 560 46.13 17.23 -0.14
N GLY A 561 46.36 18.54 -0.12
CA GLY A 561 47.21 19.22 -1.11
C GLY A 561 47.16 20.75 -1.00
N GLU A 562 47.86 21.44 -1.90
CA GLU A 562 47.96 22.92 -1.91
C GLU A 562 46.60 23.62 -2.05
N ASN A 563 45.63 22.99 -2.73
CA ASN A 563 44.26 23.50 -2.86
C ASN A 563 43.31 23.05 -1.71
N ASN A 564 43.80 22.25 -0.76
CA ASN A 564 43.04 21.68 0.36
C ASN A 564 43.91 21.58 1.62
N VAL A 565 44.66 22.65 1.95
CA VAL A 565 45.66 22.66 3.04
C VAL A 565 45.08 22.28 4.42
N HIS A 566 43.78 22.51 4.61
CA HIS A 566 43.05 22.20 5.84
C HIS A 566 42.40 20.80 5.85
N ASN A 567 42.56 20.01 4.78
CA ASN A 567 42.10 18.61 4.64
C ASN A 567 40.59 18.39 4.92
N ASN A 568 39.77 19.43 4.75
CA ASN A 568 38.35 19.43 5.12
C ASN A 568 37.40 19.53 3.92
N ALA A 569 37.90 19.67 2.70
CA ALA A 569 37.09 19.79 1.50
C ALA A 569 36.46 18.45 1.09
N PHE A 570 35.22 18.51 0.61
CA PHE A 570 34.49 17.40 0.02
C PHE A 570 33.52 17.92 -1.06
N TYR A 571 33.17 17.08 -2.01
CA TYR A 571 32.33 17.44 -3.17
C TYR A 571 31.35 16.32 -3.55
N ALA A 572 30.45 16.63 -4.47
CA ALA A 572 29.53 15.67 -5.09
C ALA A 572 30.09 15.16 -6.42
N GLU A 573 30.26 13.84 -6.54
CA GLU A 573 30.65 13.15 -7.76
C GLU A 573 29.39 12.64 -8.48
N GLU A 574 29.14 13.13 -9.70
CA GLU A 574 28.07 12.63 -10.58
C GLU A 574 28.56 11.48 -11.47
N ARG A 575 27.80 10.37 -11.52
CA ARG A 575 27.91 9.33 -12.56
C ARG A 575 26.57 9.21 -13.30
N LEU A 576 26.56 9.51 -14.59
CA LEU A 576 25.47 9.13 -15.48
C LEU A 576 25.36 7.60 -15.58
N LEU A 577 24.16 7.06 -15.41
CA LEU A 577 23.85 5.64 -15.61
C LEU A 577 23.36 5.49 -17.06
N ARG A 578 24.19 4.92 -17.94
CA ARG A 578 23.99 4.94 -19.39
C ARG A 578 23.17 3.77 -19.92
N THR A 579 23.20 2.64 -19.23
CA THR A 579 22.48 1.42 -19.61
C THR A 579 21.91 0.68 -18.42
N GLU A 580 20.98 -0.24 -18.67
CA GLU A 580 20.27 -1.00 -17.62
C GLU A 580 21.22 -1.79 -16.70
N LEU A 581 22.29 -2.40 -17.22
CA LEU A 581 23.27 -3.12 -16.41
C LEU A 581 24.16 -2.18 -15.56
N GLU A 582 24.42 -0.95 -16.03
CA GLU A 582 25.05 0.06 -15.17
C GLU A 582 24.12 0.51 -14.03
N ALA A 583 22.81 0.51 -14.30
CA ALA A 583 21.77 1.03 -13.42
C ALA A 583 21.23 0.04 -12.39
N MET A 584 21.86 -1.13 -12.25
CA MET A 584 21.75 -2.00 -11.09
C MET A 584 22.57 -1.39 -9.95
N ARG A 585 21.91 -0.72 -8.98
CA ARG A 585 22.56 0.09 -7.94
C ARG A 585 22.10 -0.28 -6.53
N ASP A 586 23.04 -0.25 -5.60
CA ASP A 586 22.77 -0.42 -4.16
C ASP A 586 22.88 0.92 -3.43
N CYS A 587 22.11 1.08 -2.35
CA CYS A 587 22.23 2.23 -1.45
C CYS A 587 23.61 2.24 -0.77
N ASN A 588 24.20 3.43 -0.59
CA ASN A 588 25.44 3.58 0.18
C ASN A 588 25.33 4.80 1.13
N PRO A 589 25.06 4.59 2.43
CA PRO A 589 24.96 5.69 3.39
C PRO A 589 26.32 6.36 3.65
N LEU A 590 27.44 5.63 3.52
CA LEU A 590 28.78 6.18 3.77
C LEU A 590 29.20 7.25 2.74
N THR A 591 28.62 7.22 1.55
CA THR A 591 28.79 8.26 0.51
C THR A 591 27.52 9.08 0.29
N ALA A 592 26.53 9.00 1.19
CA ALA A 592 25.22 9.64 1.07
C ALA A 592 24.57 9.45 -0.32
N ARG A 593 24.69 8.25 -0.90
CA ARG A 593 24.33 7.96 -2.28
C ARG A 593 22.85 8.21 -2.54
N HIS A 594 22.57 8.88 -3.66
CA HIS A 594 21.24 9.16 -4.14
C HIS A 594 21.24 9.25 -5.67
N TRP A 595 20.04 9.26 -6.28
CA TRP A 595 19.90 9.27 -7.74
C TRP A 595 19.01 10.41 -8.20
N ILE A 596 19.42 11.13 -9.25
CA ILE A 596 18.72 12.29 -9.80
C ILE A 596 18.21 11.93 -11.20
N ILE A 597 16.90 11.90 -11.36
CA ILE A 597 16.23 11.84 -12.66
C ILE A 597 16.20 13.27 -13.19
N ARG A 598 16.99 13.57 -14.23
CA ARG A 598 17.13 14.93 -14.77
C ARG A 598 16.64 15.05 -16.19
N ASN A 599 16.04 16.19 -16.49
CA ASN A 599 15.69 16.59 -17.85
C ASN A 599 16.96 17.05 -18.58
N THR A 600 17.15 16.66 -19.85
CA THR A 600 18.35 17.03 -20.64
C THR A 600 18.17 18.26 -21.53
N ARG A 601 17.03 18.95 -21.45
CA ARG A 601 16.71 20.16 -22.23
C ARG A 601 16.25 21.34 -21.37
N THR A 602 15.53 21.07 -20.29
CA THR A 602 14.96 22.11 -19.43
C THR A 602 15.95 22.52 -18.34
N VAL A 603 16.35 23.80 -18.38
CA VAL A 603 17.19 24.43 -17.35
C VAL A 603 16.37 25.25 -16.35
N ASN A 604 16.99 25.56 -15.21
CA ASN A 604 16.53 26.54 -14.23
C ASN A 604 17.31 27.88 -14.36
N ARG A 605 17.07 28.83 -13.45
CA ARG A 605 17.66 30.18 -13.49
C ARG A 605 19.19 30.26 -13.43
N THR A 606 19.90 29.20 -13.05
CA THR A 606 21.38 29.18 -13.03
C THR A 606 21.98 28.46 -14.24
N GLY A 607 21.16 28.10 -15.23
CA GLY A 607 21.58 27.32 -16.40
C GLY A 607 21.77 25.82 -16.10
N GLN A 608 21.57 25.39 -14.85
CA GLN A 608 21.62 23.98 -14.48
C GLN A 608 20.34 23.25 -14.88
N LEU A 609 20.46 21.97 -15.20
CA LEU A 609 19.35 21.12 -15.61
C LEU A 609 18.38 20.84 -14.45
N THR A 610 17.09 20.72 -14.76
CA THR A 610 16.03 20.44 -13.79
C THR A 610 15.93 18.94 -13.51
N GLY A 611 15.77 18.53 -12.24
CA GLY A 611 15.63 17.12 -11.87
C GLY A 611 14.77 16.87 -10.63
N TYR A 612 14.47 15.60 -10.37
CA TYR A 612 14.00 15.09 -9.08
C TYR A 612 14.99 14.06 -8.55
N LYS A 613 15.28 14.15 -7.25
CA LYS A 613 16.21 13.31 -6.50
C LYS A 613 15.45 12.25 -5.72
N LEU A 614 15.71 10.97 -6.00
CA LEU A 614 15.35 9.86 -5.13
C LEU A 614 16.30 9.83 -3.93
N VAL A 615 15.74 9.94 -2.73
CA VAL A 615 16.43 9.87 -1.44
C VAL A 615 16.05 8.56 -0.75
N PRO A 616 17.00 7.61 -0.59
CA PRO A 616 16.78 6.40 0.19
C PRO A 616 16.41 6.68 1.65
N GLY A 617 15.46 5.91 2.20
CA GLY A 617 15.29 5.74 3.63
C GLY A 617 16.08 4.55 4.18
N SER A 618 15.69 4.04 5.35
CA SER A 618 16.23 2.79 5.93
C SER A 618 16.08 1.62 4.96
N ASN A 619 17.11 0.79 4.82
CA ASN A 619 17.21 -0.23 3.78
C ASN A 619 18.05 -1.44 4.20
N CYS A 620 17.77 -2.58 3.56
CA CYS A 620 18.63 -3.77 3.54
C CYS A 620 18.61 -4.42 2.14
N LEU A 621 19.43 -5.47 1.99
CA LEU A 621 19.37 -6.43 0.88
C LEU A 621 18.96 -7.81 1.44
N PRO A 622 18.50 -8.77 0.61
CA PRO A 622 18.09 -10.10 1.07
C PRO A 622 19.25 -10.86 1.73
N LEU A 623 19.07 -11.25 2.99
CA LEU A 623 20.02 -12.05 3.77
C LEU A 623 19.88 -13.54 3.43
N ALA A 624 20.19 -13.88 2.19
CA ALA A 624 20.09 -15.23 1.66
C ALA A 624 21.32 -15.64 0.82
N GLY A 625 21.60 -16.94 0.75
CA GLY A 625 22.62 -17.47 -0.17
C GLY A 625 22.20 -17.28 -1.64
N SER A 626 23.19 -17.21 -2.55
CA SER A 626 22.95 -16.93 -3.99
C SER A 626 21.92 -17.86 -4.63
N GLU A 627 21.91 -19.13 -4.21
CA GLU A 627 21.08 -20.22 -4.72
C GLU A 627 19.74 -20.39 -3.99
N ALA A 628 19.38 -19.48 -3.07
CA ALA A 628 18.14 -19.56 -2.32
C ALA A 628 16.92 -19.64 -3.27
N LYS A 629 16.04 -20.62 -3.05
CA LYS A 629 14.95 -20.96 -3.98
C LYS A 629 14.09 -19.75 -4.36
N PHE A 630 13.77 -18.86 -3.40
CA PHE A 630 12.97 -17.67 -3.65
C PHE A 630 13.66 -16.66 -4.57
N LEU A 631 14.99 -16.50 -4.50
CA LEU A 631 15.76 -15.57 -5.37
C LEU A 631 15.77 -15.98 -6.85
N ARG A 632 15.26 -17.16 -7.22
CA ARG A 632 15.00 -17.55 -8.62
C ARG A 632 13.83 -16.77 -9.22
N ARG A 633 12.79 -16.51 -8.42
CA ARG A 633 11.63 -15.66 -8.74
C ARG A 633 11.84 -14.20 -8.32
N ALA A 634 12.50 -13.99 -7.19
CA ALA A 634 12.74 -12.69 -6.54
C ALA A 634 14.10 -12.07 -6.90
N ALA A 635 14.64 -12.35 -8.09
CA ALA A 635 15.98 -11.90 -8.49
C ALA A 635 16.14 -10.36 -8.49
N PHE A 636 15.02 -9.62 -8.60
CA PHE A 636 14.97 -8.16 -8.46
C PHE A 636 15.34 -7.65 -7.06
N LEU A 637 15.26 -8.48 -6.00
CA LEU A 637 15.67 -8.09 -4.66
C LEU A 637 17.20 -7.93 -4.50
N LYS A 638 18.00 -8.35 -5.50
CA LYS A 638 19.47 -8.33 -5.41
C LYS A 638 20.08 -6.91 -5.42
N HIS A 639 19.32 -5.88 -5.81
CA HIS A 639 19.75 -4.47 -5.76
C HIS A 639 18.61 -3.54 -5.32
N ASN A 640 18.96 -2.43 -4.64
CA ASN A 640 17.98 -1.45 -4.17
C ASN A 640 17.36 -0.62 -5.30
N LEU A 641 18.08 -0.38 -6.39
CA LEU A 641 17.58 0.35 -7.55
C LEU A 641 17.92 -0.40 -8.84
N TRP A 642 16.94 -0.47 -9.73
CA TRP A 642 17.11 -0.81 -11.14
C TRP A 642 16.45 0.30 -11.96
N VAL A 643 16.95 0.55 -13.16
CA VAL A 643 16.37 1.51 -14.08
C VAL A 643 16.24 0.87 -15.46
N THR A 644 15.05 0.95 -16.04
CA THR A 644 14.77 0.48 -17.40
C THR A 644 14.25 1.64 -18.25
N PRO A 645 14.34 1.58 -19.59
CA PRO A 645 13.44 2.32 -20.44
C PRO A 645 11.98 1.93 -20.15
N TYR A 646 11.05 2.82 -20.46
CA TYR A 646 9.63 2.48 -20.45
C TYR A 646 9.30 1.46 -21.54
N SER A 647 8.70 0.35 -21.12
CA SER A 647 8.01 -0.63 -21.96
C SER A 647 6.61 -0.83 -21.38
N ARG A 648 5.61 -1.08 -22.25
CA ARG A 648 4.21 -1.25 -21.82
C ARG A 648 4.01 -2.61 -21.13
N GLU A 649 4.73 -3.61 -21.58
CA GLU A 649 4.61 -5.01 -21.16
C GLU A 649 5.44 -5.30 -19.88
N GLU A 650 6.37 -4.41 -19.53
CA GLU A 650 7.26 -4.53 -18.37
C GLU A 650 6.61 -3.91 -17.13
N ILE A 651 5.67 -4.65 -16.54
CA ILE A 651 4.86 -4.20 -15.40
C ILE A 651 5.32 -4.83 -14.07
N PHE A 652 5.36 -6.16 -13.94
CA PHE A 652 5.60 -6.84 -12.65
C PHE A 652 7.03 -7.37 -12.49
N PRO A 653 7.79 -7.00 -11.44
CA PRO A 653 9.23 -7.27 -11.34
C PRO A 653 9.57 -8.75 -11.14
N GLY A 654 8.67 -9.53 -10.54
CA GLY A 654 8.76 -11.00 -10.43
C GLY A 654 8.10 -11.78 -11.56
N GLY A 655 7.67 -11.09 -12.63
CA GLY A 655 6.85 -11.68 -13.69
C GLY A 655 5.33 -11.57 -13.43
N GLU A 656 4.56 -11.86 -14.47
CA GLU A 656 3.08 -11.77 -14.47
C GLU A 656 2.47 -12.75 -13.46
N PHE A 657 2.96 -13.98 -13.41
CA PHE A 657 2.48 -15.03 -12.50
C PHE A 657 3.64 -15.54 -11.64
N PRO A 658 3.85 -15.06 -10.41
CA PRO A 658 4.87 -15.63 -9.52
C PRO A 658 4.40 -16.92 -8.84
N ASN A 659 3.10 -17.11 -8.58
CA ASN A 659 2.58 -18.27 -7.85
C ASN A 659 3.02 -19.61 -8.46
N GLN A 660 3.66 -20.45 -7.63
CA GLN A 660 4.29 -21.74 -7.99
C GLN A 660 5.25 -21.71 -9.20
N ASN A 661 5.59 -20.55 -9.77
CA ASN A 661 6.21 -20.43 -11.09
C ASN A 661 7.63 -21.03 -11.15
N PRO A 662 7.88 -22.07 -11.97
CA PRO A 662 9.19 -22.68 -12.14
C PRO A 662 10.02 -22.04 -13.26
N ARG A 663 9.42 -21.16 -14.07
CA ARG A 663 10.01 -20.58 -15.27
C ARG A 663 11.13 -19.61 -14.90
N VAL A 664 12.15 -19.58 -15.74
CA VAL A 664 13.30 -18.66 -15.65
C VAL A 664 13.29 -17.73 -16.85
N GLY A 665 13.91 -16.55 -16.73
CA GLY A 665 13.90 -15.56 -17.81
C GLY A 665 12.64 -14.68 -17.83
N GLU A 666 12.00 -14.47 -16.68
CA GLU A 666 10.90 -13.51 -16.53
C GLU A 666 11.32 -12.33 -15.61
N GLY A 667 10.52 -11.27 -15.60
CA GLY A 667 10.68 -10.15 -14.68
C GLY A 667 11.92 -9.27 -14.89
N LEU A 668 12.09 -8.33 -13.97
CA LEU A 668 13.02 -7.19 -14.04
C LEU A 668 14.49 -7.60 -14.20
N ALA A 669 14.93 -8.62 -13.47
CA ALA A 669 16.30 -9.13 -13.55
C ALA A 669 16.64 -9.74 -14.93
N THR A 670 15.62 -10.11 -15.72
CA THR A 670 15.77 -10.56 -17.10
C THR A 670 15.68 -9.37 -18.08
N TRP A 671 14.75 -8.43 -17.86
CA TRP A 671 14.58 -7.29 -18.76
C TRP A 671 15.86 -6.47 -18.92
N VAL A 672 16.59 -6.22 -17.82
CA VAL A 672 17.86 -5.47 -17.85
C VAL A 672 18.99 -6.16 -18.62
N GLN A 673 18.89 -7.46 -18.92
CA GLN A 673 19.87 -8.17 -19.76
C GLN A 673 19.82 -7.73 -21.23
N GLN A 674 18.76 -7.01 -21.65
CA GLN A 674 18.72 -6.30 -22.93
C GLN A 674 19.73 -5.14 -22.97
N ASN A 675 20.20 -4.67 -21.81
CA ASN A 675 21.19 -3.61 -21.62
C ASN A 675 20.92 -2.34 -22.44
N ARG A 676 19.65 -1.94 -22.52
CA ARG A 676 19.16 -0.82 -23.33
C ARG A 676 19.70 0.50 -22.81
N SER A 677 19.74 1.52 -23.68
CA SER A 677 20.21 2.85 -23.29
C SER A 677 19.19 3.57 -22.39
N LEU A 678 19.73 4.24 -21.36
CA LEU A 678 19.03 5.09 -20.41
C LEU A 678 19.32 6.59 -20.64
N GLU A 679 20.09 6.92 -21.67
CA GLU A 679 20.34 8.30 -22.08
C GLU A 679 19.19 8.79 -22.96
N GLU A 680 18.58 9.92 -22.57
CA GLU A 680 17.50 10.59 -23.32
C GLU A 680 16.33 9.67 -23.70
N THR A 681 15.84 8.92 -22.71
CA THR A 681 14.73 7.98 -22.87
C THR A 681 13.52 8.37 -21.98
N GLN A 682 12.48 7.55 -22.00
CA GLN A 682 11.44 7.53 -20.96
C GLN A 682 11.89 6.54 -19.89
N ILE A 683 11.97 6.97 -18.64
CA ILE A 683 12.69 6.27 -17.58
C ILE A 683 11.70 5.66 -16.57
N VAL A 684 11.85 4.37 -16.28
CA VAL A 684 11.16 3.70 -15.15
C VAL A 684 12.20 3.34 -14.10
N LEU A 685 12.02 3.85 -12.87
CA LEU A 685 12.77 3.42 -11.70
C LEU A 685 12.01 2.29 -11.00
N TRP A 686 12.76 1.28 -10.60
CA TRP A 686 12.30 0.15 -9.80
C TRP A 686 13.08 0.19 -8.49
N TYR A 687 12.47 0.76 -7.46
CA TYR A 687 13.13 0.96 -6.17
C TYR A 687 12.67 -0.10 -5.17
N ILE A 688 13.60 -0.98 -4.80
CA ILE A 688 13.42 -2.05 -3.82
C ILE A 688 13.96 -1.55 -2.49
N PHE A 689 13.09 -1.48 -1.51
CA PHE A 689 13.44 -1.11 -0.14
C PHE A 689 12.83 -2.11 0.84
N GLY A 690 13.46 -2.28 2.00
CA GLY A 690 13.01 -3.30 2.95
C GLY A 690 13.75 -3.27 4.27
N LEU A 691 13.18 -3.97 5.25
CA LEU A 691 13.69 -4.10 6.61
C LEU A 691 13.92 -5.57 6.99
N ILE A 692 14.79 -5.78 7.97
CA ILE A 692 14.96 -7.07 8.64
C ILE A 692 14.16 -6.99 9.94
N HIS A 693 13.11 -7.79 10.05
CA HIS A 693 12.35 -7.90 11.28
C HIS A 693 12.94 -9.02 12.14
N VAL A 694 13.63 -8.62 13.20
CA VAL A 694 13.95 -9.49 14.35
C VAL A 694 12.88 -9.21 15.41
N PRO A 695 11.88 -10.09 15.59
CA PRO A 695 10.73 -9.78 16.46
C PRO A 695 11.13 -9.65 17.92
N ARG A 696 10.34 -8.92 18.69
CA ARG A 696 10.53 -8.66 20.12
C ARG A 696 9.30 -9.11 20.91
N LEU A 697 9.35 -9.00 22.24
CA LEU A 697 8.18 -9.26 23.09
C LEU A 697 7.13 -8.16 22.95
N GLU A 698 7.56 -6.92 22.70
CA GLU A 698 6.72 -5.75 22.47
C GLU A 698 5.93 -5.81 21.15
N ASP A 699 6.24 -6.77 20.28
CA ASP A 699 5.55 -7.01 19.01
C ASP A 699 4.38 -8.03 19.14
N TRP A 700 4.08 -8.45 20.38
CA TRP A 700 3.05 -9.43 20.77
C TRP A 700 2.13 -8.83 21.86
N PRO A 701 0.80 -9.06 21.85
CA PRO A 701 0.00 -9.88 20.91
C PRO A 701 -0.25 -9.25 19.53
N VAL A 702 0.02 -7.96 19.37
CA VAL A 702 -0.14 -7.20 18.12
C VAL A 702 0.99 -6.18 18.02
N MET A 703 1.60 -6.08 16.84
CA MET A 703 2.83 -5.34 16.60
C MET A 703 2.56 -3.83 16.50
N PRO A 704 3.19 -2.99 17.35
CA PRO A 704 3.21 -1.54 17.17
C PRO A 704 3.75 -1.15 15.78
N VAL A 705 3.25 -0.06 15.20
CA VAL A 705 3.55 0.29 13.81
C VAL A 705 5.05 0.53 13.58
N GLU A 706 5.64 -0.23 12.67
CA GLU A 706 6.99 0.02 12.12
C GLU A 706 6.86 0.79 10.79
N HIS A 707 7.74 1.77 10.56
CA HIS A 707 7.67 2.71 9.43
C HIS A 707 8.88 2.55 8.50
N ILE A 708 8.64 2.42 7.19
CA ILE A 708 9.70 2.39 6.17
C ILE A 708 9.27 3.16 4.91
N GLY A 709 10.20 3.81 4.21
CA GLY A 709 9.85 4.65 3.07
C GLY A 709 11.02 5.32 2.35
N PHE A 710 10.71 6.26 1.46
CA PHE A 710 11.68 7.07 0.71
C PHE A 710 11.04 8.39 0.23
N MET A 711 11.88 9.33 -0.25
CA MET A 711 11.41 10.59 -0.82
C MET A 711 11.86 10.82 -2.27
N LEU A 712 11.00 11.45 -3.06
CA LEU A 712 11.35 12.16 -4.29
C LEU A 712 11.37 13.66 -3.99
N GLN A 713 12.52 14.32 -4.16
CA GLN A 713 12.72 15.73 -3.82
C GLN A 713 13.08 16.56 -5.06
N PRO A 714 12.59 17.80 -5.22
CA PRO A 714 12.92 18.64 -6.38
C PRO A 714 14.39 19.08 -6.30
N HIS A 715 15.19 18.71 -7.31
CA HIS A 715 16.61 19.05 -7.40
C HIS A 715 16.84 20.00 -8.58
N GLY A 716 17.01 21.29 -8.30
CA GLY A 716 17.11 22.32 -9.34
C GLY A 716 15.86 22.43 -10.23
N PHE A 717 14.73 21.80 -9.85
CA PHE A 717 13.48 21.85 -10.61
C PHE A 717 12.90 23.26 -10.58
N PHE A 718 12.77 23.85 -9.39
CA PHE A 718 12.26 25.22 -9.20
C PHE A 718 13.39 26.26 -9.24
N ASN A 719 13.06 27.51 -9.55
CA ASN A 719 14.02 28.62 -9.60
C ASN A 719 14.40 29.18 -8.21
N CYS A 720 13.63 28.83 -7.18
CA CYS A 720 13.86 29.11 -5.76
C CYS A 720 13.04 28.08 -4.94
N SER A 721 12.95 28.22 -3.61
CA SER A 721 12.03 27.38 -2.83
C SER A 721 10.57 27.61 -3.28
N PRO A 722 9.82 26.57 -3.67
CA PRO A 722 8.44 26.71 -4.14
C PRO A 722 7.43 26.94 -2.99
N ALA A 723 7.92 27.01 -1.75
CA ALA A 723 7.16 27.19 -0.51
C ALA A 723 7.22 28.64 0.05
N VAL A 724 7.83 29.59 -0.67
CA VAL A 724 7.95 30.99 -0.19
C VAL A 724 6.65 31.78 -0.26
N ASP A 725 5.70 31.37 -1.10
CA ASP A 725 4.36 31.95 -1.26
C ASP A 725 3.28 31.23 -0.44
N VAL A 726 3.66 30.24 0.39
CA VAL A 726 2.79 29.77 1.47
C VAL A 726 2.58 30.94 2.44
N PRO A 727 1.33 31.27 2.83
CA PRO A 727 1.06 32.41 3.71
C PRO A 727 1.45 32.13 5.16
N PRO A 728 1.75 33.17 5.97
CA PRO A 728 1.89 33.01 7.42
C PRO A 728 0.61 32.43 8.02
N SER A 729 0.75 31.64 9.09
CA SER A 729 -0.41 31.23 9.88
C SER A 729 -0.99 32.43 10.62
N MET A 730 -2.31 32.61 10.52
CA MET A 730 -3.02 33.58 11.37
C MET A 730 -2.95 33.14 12.84
N SER A 731 -2.93 34.12 13.74
CA SER A 731 -2.96 33.92 15.19
C SER A 731 -4.40 34.06 15.73
N ASP A 732 -4.67 33.46 16.90
CA ASP A 732 -5.97 33.64 17.59
C ASP A 732 -6.22 35.10 18.02
N SER A 733 -5.17 35.94 18.03
CA SER A 733 -5.26 37.39 18.18
C SER A 733 -5.92 38.04 16.97
N ASP A 734 -5.52 37.67 15.76
CA ASP A 734 -6.02 38.26 14.50
C ASP A 734 -7.52 37.98 14.30
N ILE A 735 -7.99 36.82 14.77
CA ILE A 735 -9.39 36.36 14.64
C ILE A 735 -10.36 37.21 15.51
N LYS A 736 -9.85 37.94 16.52
CA LYS A 736 -10.69 38.75 17.42
C LYS A 736 -10.87 40.21 16.97
N GLU A 737 -9.99 40.76 16.13
CA GLU A 737 -10.06 42.16 15.69
C GLU A 737 -10.77 42.34 14.34
N ASN A 738 -11.96 41.76 14.19
CA ASN A 738 -12.76 41.89 12.98
C ASN A 738 -13.44 43.27 12.91
N GLY A 739 -12.64 44.31 12.62
CA GLY A 739 -13.05 45.71 12.53
C GLY A 739 -11.99 46.66 11.98
N THR A 740 -10.70 46.36 12.16
CA THR A 740 -9.56 47.15 11.64
C THR A 740 -8.40 46.24 11.24
N VAL A 741 -7.70 46.58 10.15
CA VAL A 741 -6.58 45.77 9.64
C VAL A 741 -5.35 45.92 10.54
N ALA A 742 -5.14 44.95 11.43
CA ALA A 742 -3.91 44.77 12.20
C ALA A 742 -2.88 43.91 11.44
N LYS A 743 -1.61 43.94 11.88
CA LYS A 743 -0.49 43.25 11.20
C LYS A 743 -0.45 41.75 11.53
N SER A 744 -0.27 40.92 10.50
CA SER A 744 0.13 39.52 10.65
C SER A 744 1.41 39.35 11.47
N CYS A 745 1.45 38.35 12.35
CA CYS A 745 2.62 37.76 13.04
C CYS A 745 3.99 38.36 12.69
N HIS A 746 4.28 39.53 13.26
CA HIS A 746 5.62 40.11 13.34
C HIS A 746 5.90 40.35 14.82
N ASN A 747 6.86 39.62 15.39
CA ASN A 747 7.41 39.99 16.68
C ASN A 747 8.26 41.25 16.47
N ASP A 748 7.65 42.42 16.64
CA ASP A 748 8.33 43.73 16.73
C ASP A 748 9.19 43.74 18.03
N GLY A 749 10.32 43.04 17.98
CA GLY A 749 11.27 42.90 19.09
C GLY A 749 11.89 44.25 19.43
N VAL A 750 11.63 44.74 20.65
CA VAL A 750 12.09 46.05 21.12
C VAL A 750 13.60 46.18 20.98
N MET A 751 14.06 47.17 20.22
CA MET A 751 15.48 47.50 20.08
C MET A 751 16.08 48.02 21.39
N SER A 752 16.59 47.13 22.23
CA SER A 752 17.63 47.48 23.20
C SER A 752 18.96 47.65 22.46
N LYS A 753 19.44 48.90 22.37
CA LYS A 753 20.70 49.26 21.69
C LYS A 753 21.89 48.45 22.22
N LEU A 754 22.73 47.97 21.31
CA LEU A 754 24.19 47.87 21.45
C LEU A 754 24.84 47.83 20.06
#